data_AF-A0A9W8WCR3-F1
#
_entry.id   AF-A0A9W8WCR3-F1
#
_cell.length_a   1.000
_cell.length_b   1.000
_cell.length_c   1.000
_cell.angle_alpha   90.00
_cell.angle_beta   90.00
_cell.angle_gamma   90.00
#
_symmetry.space_group_name_H-M   'P 1'
#
loop_
_entity.id
_entity.type
_entity.pdbx_description
1 polymer ?
#
loop_
_entity_poly.entity_id
_entity_poly.type
_entity_poly.pdbx_seq_one_letter_code
_entity_poly.pdbx_strand_id
1 'polypeptide(L)'
;MSPQLYWRKFTRDGTADQNTLADDKFLGENFTDFFGKWLQNGENSKVITCHDLVMKFWSDEDPKNKPKTFAVADAGWFNWKKQHSDWTLFKPFIRFLTLVKPHDREYFDAEDGAWTLCIVGGSRPRDKYGFLQVASWDGPWIHWLGVETSSFKNALSEEDIAEFKDLPWITRKGGSLLSAISTNPNNLEDAITKGVDNWFNTRSSLDFPEDKINTNPTNIPRWVAHLFLTTTINIGCALSDDSKYILPPNHLYDYELLHAMDTDLMQPKVPQIYFYENHYQQAVKNLQFCILMPARDGATGDVVLPWHALGGDKREDPGLKDLNFMKLLENSEGLSPFNFLHSSYEDAAGVIQMQGLNGLDDSVIGLFSTRTFNAIMMVDFWNPIYSWKRGILMQYVPLETKFDGQQYDLDACFVDKVKNSPYAKLQDTPEYEFLQLLDTKLETHQESIRAYFKAVKARMKKDPVAALEDYLTLAESRRRIYRPLPLDEFGPTMPFALKYPDVNVPMYLEMAPDGTLRKIPSRGQAFLTKWTSSLSGVDPQILPSAEAAPSKAPVAIDALPRPSRLAAPCQATSSQGRSGPAPVAKGCPFMSAKSAVKSTNGNTAAKLDLVTLTPKRSPTWTDDILPLIQTPYWVSGDPSATGKLWIDKMVEWGHWNLASYEDVKEKAVSIYQHLRTKSMPITRDPQNYWPEEALEMFRTWVNAGFPRDSSDSPSPDILIPKPMDAPESFKVRRDIMSLSKEELAVYQSKLDDILQVGALGSKWQELGLLHAYWCLHYQEATFLWHRAYLLYVEKLIGFPIPYWNGYTPAAADPKSPFAGIPPMFLEETYIHPEDASERPNPLKFALSLNGHSKTGECEFVTRSPTLIQGPSSPNWGRKVGLFKLYHDQIAQALKQSTYTTSETAEHFGVPWANITTFSDDQPDGLYPYRFDFDGLFEQIHDNFHGWVGPDMADNTYTAFDPIFLSYHANMDRLAGIFIDAHPESQFTSGFPLQPFINNGTDVSYDDPRRWRYTTIGDMAKDTRSLGYMYAAPASPDVFTPESAAEQGIASPRASGGRAISLPAGIPDQAEAKHTNGVIKTAATGPVEKQPFVVFTGVGCTTSSYRIDVFTADAQSLTPDVTANPDFIGQITRIGMGRGRQGDGPPNSGRCREPAATRVLAAGRVKEQLVKESRVKIVVTNVETEQEVAKEEYAKMPGFTPKVVWLAT
;
A
#
# COMPACT_ATOMS: atom_id res chain seq x y z
N MET A 1 21.79 -27.51 19.45
CA MET A 1 21.53 -26.42 18.48
C MET A 1 20.27 -25.73 18.95
N SER A 2 20.19 -24.40 18.85
CA SER A 2 18.94 -23.69 19.10
C SER A 2 17.94 -24.03 17.98
N PRO A 3 16.63 -24.08 18.27
CA PRO A 3 15.61 -24.36 17.28
C PRO A 3 15.45 -23.20 16.30
N GLN A 4 15.51 -23.50 15.00
CA GLN A 4 15.23 -22.51 13.96
C GLN A 4 13.73 -22.21 13.93
N LEU A 5 13.38 -20.93 14.06
CA LEU A 5 12.04 -20.38 14.11
C LEU A 5 11.90 -19.31 13.04
N TYR A 6 10.73 -19.22 12.40
CA TYR A 6 10.51 -18.27 11.31
C TYR A 6 9.25 -17.45 11.58
N TRP A 7 9.32 -16.13 11.40
CA TRP A 7 8.17 -15.23 11.42
C TRP A 7 7.68 -14.96 9.99
N ARG A 8 6.39 -14.67 9.84
CA ARG A 8 5.74 -14.44 8.54
C ARG A 8 5.24 -13.00 8.40
N LYS A 9 5.61 -12.35 7.30
CA LYS A 9 5.03 -11.08 6.85
C LYS A 9 3.94 -11.37 5.82
N PHE A 10 2.68 -11.20 6.23
CA PHE A 10 1.54 -11.27 5.33
C PHE A 10 1.48 -10.02 4.45
N THR A 11 1.39 -10.17 3.13
CA THR A 11 1.44 -9.03 2.19
C THR A 11 0.05 -8.47 1.88
N ARG A 12 -0.97 -9.34 1.75
CA ARG A 12 -2.40 -9.01 1.51
C ARG A 12 -2.68 -8.10 0.29
N ASP A 13 -1.73 -7.97 -0.63
CA ASP A 13 -1.84 -7.20 -1.88
C ASP A 13 -2.10 -8.09 -3.12
N GLY A 14 -2.12 -9.41 -2.95
CA GLY A 14 -2.19 -10.41 -4.01
C GLY A 14 -0.87 -11.14 -4.29
N THR A 15 0.23 -10.73 -3.64
CA THR A 15 1.52 -11.46 -3.66
C THR A 15 1.59 -12.57 -2.60
N ALA A 16 2.69 -13.33 -2.57
CA ALA A 16 2.89 -14.39 -1.59
C ALA A 16 3.54 -13.90 -0.28
N ASP A 17 3.09 -14.44 0.86
CA ASP A 17 3.66 -14.14 2.17
C ASP A 17 5.16 -14.50 2.27
N GLN A 18 5.92 -13.68 2.99
CA GLN A 18 7.36 -13.89 3.21
C GLN A 18 7.61 -14.55 4.57
N ASN A 19 8.51 -15.54 4.61
CA ASN A 19 9.01 -16.15 5.86
C ASN A 19 10.46 -15.71 6.11
N THR A 20 10.77 -15.27 7.32
CA THR A 20 12.12 -14.81 7.73
C THR A 20 12.54 -15.53 9.01
N LEU A 21 13.80 -16.01 9.09
CA LEU A 21 14.31 -16.64 10.32
C LEU A 21 14.35 -15.59 11.44
N ALA A 22 13.84 -15.95 12.61
CA ALA A 22 13.94 -15.15 13.82
C ALA A 22 15.34 -15.35 14.44
N ASP A 23 16.10 -14.27 14.60
CA ASP A 23 17.38 -14.27 15.32
C ASP A 23 17.15 -14.12 16.83
N ASP A 24 18.19 -14.33 17.65
CA ASP A 24 18.08 -14.27 19.12
C ASP A 24 17.55 -12.91 19.62
N LYS A 25 17.75 -11.83 18.85
CA LYS A 25 17.18 -10.51 19.11
C LYS A 25 15.68 -10.47 18.81
N PHE A 26 15.25 -10.84 17.61
CA PHE A 26 13.81 -10.91 17.27
C PHE A 26 13.08 -11.83 18.23
N LEU A 27 13.70 -12.96 18.61
CA LEU A 27 13.18 -13.89 19.60
C LEU A 27 13.07 -13.26 21.00
N GLY A 28 14.07 -12.49 21.42
CA GLY A 28 14.06 -11.73 22.68
C GLY A 28 13.12 -10.51 22.70
N GLU A 29 12.75 -9.96 21.54
CA GLU A 29 11.88 -8.79 21.40
C GLU A 29 10.41 -9.13 21.06
N ASN A 30 10.15 -10.26 20.40
CA ASN A 30 8.83 -10.62 19.84
C ASN A 30 8.32 -12.00 20.26
N PHE A 31 9.20 -12.92 20.68
CA PHE A 31 8.85 -14.26 21.20
C PHE A 31 9.03 -14.27 22.73
N THR A 32 8.63 -13.15 23.35
CA THR A 32 8.70 -12.86 24.80
C THR A 32 7.62 -13.57 25.60
N ASP A 33 6.56 -14.05 24.95
CA ASP A 33 5.46 -14.80 25.54
C ASP A 33 5.90 -16.22 25.95
N PHE A 34 5.02 -16.96 26.64
CA PHE A 34 5.36 -18.34 27.03
C PHE A 34 5.67 -19.23 25.82
N PHE A 35 4.86 -19.17 24.76
CA PHE A 35 5.05 -20.05 23.61
C PHE A 35 6.29 -19.69 22.80
N GLY A 36 6.59 -18.41 22.62
CA GLY A 36 7.83 -17.95 22.01
C GLY A 36 9.05 -18.45 22.77
N LYS A 37 9.06 -18.35 24.10
CA LYS A 37 10.10 -18.93 24.97
C LYS A 37 10.13 -20.46 24.91
N TRP A 38 8.97 -21.13 24.86
CA TRP A 38 8.89 -22.59 24.77
C TRP A 38 9.40 -23.13 23.43
N LEU A 39 9.09 -22.44 22.33
CA LEU A 39 9.54 -22.74 20.98
C LEU A 39 11.07 -22.63 20.87
N GLN A 40 11.69 -21.68 21.58
CA GLN A 40 13.15 -21.49 21.69
C GLN A 40 13.87 -22.64 22.41
N ASN A 41 13.17 -23.55 23.08
CA ASN A 41 13.80 -24.62 23.86
C ASN A 41 14.01 -25.92 23.06
N GLY A 42 15.27 -26.30 22.87
CA GLY A 42 15.67 -27.62 22.36
C GLY A 42 15.17 -27.91 20.95
N GLU A 43 14.34 -28.94 20.79
CA GLU A 43 13.77 -29.34 19.48
C GLU A 43 12.29 -28.94 19.32
N ASN A 44 11.79 -28.00 20.12
CA ASN A 44 10.36 -27.66 20.14
C ASN A 44 9.85 -27.01 18.85
N SER A 45 10.67 -26.30 18.07
CA SER A 45 10.24 -25.78 16.75
C SER A 45 10.05 -26.85 15.67
N LYS A 46 10.57 -28.08 15.85
CA LYS A 46 10.37 -29.18 14.89
C LYS A 46 8.94 -29.74 14.92
N VAL A 47 8.12 -29.25 15.84
CA VAL A 47 6.75 -29.68 16.08
C VAL A 47 5.81 -28.94 15.13
N ILE A 48 5.47 -29.59 14.02
CA ILE A 48 4.75 -28.98 12.88
C ILE A 48 3.35 -29.59 12.66
N THR A 49 2.82 -30.35 13.61
CA THR A 49 1.46 -30.92 13.56
C THR A 49 0.72 -30.63 14.86
N CYS A 50 -0.61 -30.53 14.79
CA CYS A 50 -1.44 -30.33 15.99
C CYS A 50 -1.29 -31.51 16.96
N HIS A 51 -1.18 -32.75 16.44
CA HIS A 51 -0.96 -33.93 17.25
C HIS A 51 0.33 -33.85 18.05
N ASP A 52 1.46 -33.62 17.38
CA ASP A 52 2.77 -33.59 18.03
C ASP A 52 2.87 -32.43 19.03
N LEU A 53 2.20 -31.30 18.77
CA LEU A 53 2.17 -30.15 19.67
C LEU A 53 1.34 -30.39 20.92
N VAL A 54 0.10 -30.88 20.78
CA VAL A 54 -0.70 -31.25 21.95
C VAL A 54 0.02 -32.35 22.74
N MET A 55 0.68 -33.31 22.08
CA MET A 55 1.45 -34.36 22.75
C MET A 55 2.70 -33.87 23.52
N LYS A 56 3.19 -32.65 23.30
CA LYS A 56 4.24 -32.03 24.15
C LYS A 56 3.72 -31.57 25.51
N PHE A 57 2.42 -31.32 25.61
CA PHE A 57 1.75 -30.86 26.83
C PHE A 57 0.76 -31.90 27.39
N TRP A 58 0.45 -32.96 26.63
CA TRP A 58 -0.41 -34.06 27.04
C TRP A 58 0.35 -35.07 27.89
N SER A 59 -0.10 -35.24 29.13
CA SER A 59 0.09 -36.49 29.84
C SER A 59 -1.09 -36.75 30.76
N ASP A 60 -1.43 -38.02 30.97
CA ASP A 60 -2.42 -38.44 31.96
C ASP A 60 -1.80 -38.61 33.37
N GLU A 61 -0.49 -38.36 33.55
CA GLU A 61 0.28 -38.74 34.76
C GLU A 61 1.25 -37.66 35.33
N ASP A 62 1.73 -36.68 34.55
CA ASP A 62 2.62 -35.58 35.01
C ASP A 62 1.87 -34.24 35.09
N PRO A 63 1.59 -33.70 36.29
CA PRO A 63 0.64 -32.61 36.50
C PRO A 63 1.25 -31.21 36.29
N LYS A 64 2.12 -31.00 35.31
CA LYS A 64 2.70 -29.66 35.05
C LYS A 64 1.78 -28.76 34.23
N ASN A 65 1.15 -29.31 33.19
CA ASN A 65 0.29 -28.58 32.25
C ASN A 65 -1.05 -29.31 32.08
N LYS A 66 -2.12 -28.57 31.78
CA LYS A 66 -3.46 -29.12 31.50
C LYS A 66 -3.95 -28.69 30.12
N PRO A 67 -3.78 -29.52 29.07
CA PRO A 67 -4.48 -29.33 27.79
C PRO A 67 -5.96 -29.68 27.91
N LYS A 68 -6.83 -28.87 27.32
CA LYS A 68 -8.27 -29.10 27.19
C LYS A 68 -8.69 -28.85 25.75
N THR A 69 -9.04 -29.93 25.06
CA THR A 69 -9.42 -29.91 23.64
C THR A 69 -10.91 -29.68 23.45
N PHE A 70 -11.26 -28.84 22.50
CA PHE A 70 -12.60 -28.58 21.96
C PHE A 70 -12.61 -28.87 20.45
N ALA A 71 -13.79 -29.15 19.90
CA ALA A 71 -13.97 -29.30 18.46
C ALA A 71 -14.95 -28.23 17.93
N VAL A 72 -14.53 -27.52 16.90
CA VAL A 72 -15.33 -26.56 16.12
C VAL A 72 -15.48 -27.16 14.71
N ALA A 73 -16.58 -26.89 14.01
CA ALA A 73 -16.78 -27.41 12.67
C ALA A 73 -17.37 -26.37 11.73
N ASP A 74 -16.55 -25.89 10.81
CA ASP A 74 -16.99 -25.07 9.69
C ASP A 74 -18.04 -25.87 8.90
N ALA A 75 -19.28 -25.37 8.89
CA ALA A 75 -20.42 -26.05 8.29
C ALA A 75 -20.69 -27.48 8.83
N GLY A 76 -20.26 -27.81 10.06
CA GLY A 76 -20.44 -29.16 10.66
C GLY A 76 -21.89 -29.60 10.87
N TRP A 77 -22.83 -28.68 10.71
CA TRP A 77 -24.27 -28.90 10.75
C TRP A 77 -24.85 -29.43 9.41
N PHE A 78 -24.10 -29.41 8.31
CA PHE A 78 -24.56 -29.95 7.01
C PHE A 78 -24.57 -31.48 6.95
N ASN A 79 -25.63 -32.07 6.39
CA ASN A 79 -25.73 -33.51 6.13
C ASN A 79 -25.48 -33.84 4.65
N TRP A 80 -24.24 -33.67 4.20
CA TRP A 80 -23.81 -33.83 2.81
C TRP A 80 -24.24 -35.16 2.17
N LYS A 81 -24.27 -36.26 2.94
CA LYS A 81 -24.68 -37.60 2.47
C LYS A 81 -26.13 -37.71 2.00
N LYS A 82 -26.97 -36.68 2.15
CA LYS A 82 -28.40 -36.71 1.83
C LYS A 82 -28.86 -35.80 0.69
N GLN A 83 -28.04 -34.86 0.20
CA GLN A 83 -28.55 -33.77 -0.65
C GLN A 83 -28.17 -33.91 -2.13
N HIS A 84 -26.89 -34.07 -2.48
CA HIS A 84 -26.45 -34.21 -3.89
C HIS A 84 -25.31 -35.22 -4.07
N SER A 85 -25.35 -36.00 -5.15
CA SER A 85 -24.40 -37.09 -5.46
C SER A 85 -23.10 -36.64 -6.11
N ASP A 86 -23.09 -35.43 -6.65
CA ASP A 86 -22.06 -34.80 -7.48
C ASP A 86 -21.15 -33.86 -6.67
N TRP A 87 -21.52 -33.55 -5.43
CA TRP A 87 -20.89 -32.53 -4.57
C TRP A 87 -19.62 -33.00 -3.85
N THR A 88 -18.65 -33.53 -4.61
CA THR A 88 -17.26 -33.74 -4.14
C THR A 88 -16.48 -32.43 -3.90
N LEU A 89 -17.15 -31.29 -4.11
CA LEU A 89 -16.64 -29.92 -4.05
C LEU A 89 -16.51 -29.38 -2.62
N PHE A 90 -17.46 -29.70 -1.73
CA PHE A 90 -17.51 -29.14 -0.39
C PHE A 90 -17.01 -30.17 0.63
N LYS A 91 -16.00 -29.78 1.42
CA LYS A 91 -15.52 -30.55 2.57
C LYS A 91 -15.80 -29.73 3.83
N PRO A 92 -16.64 -30.21 4.77
CA PRO A 92 -16.76 -29.56 6.07
C PRO A 92 -15.43 -29.71 6.82
N PHE A 93 -14.89 -28.61 7.34
CA PHE A 93 -13.61 -28.61 8.04
C PHE A 93 -13.84 -28.57 9.56
N ILE A 94 -13.50 -29.67 10.23
CA ILE A 94 -13.40 -29.70 11.68
C ILE A 94 -12.07 -29.06 12.09
N ARG A 95 -12.11 -28.11 13.02
CA ARG A 95 -10.93 -27.55 13.68
C ARG A 95 -10.93 -27.99 15.15
N PHE A 96 -9.77 -28.33 15.70
CA PHE A 96 -9.58 -28.63 17.11
C PHE A 96 -8.87 -27.48 17.79
N LEU A 97 -9.53 -26.85 18.77
CA LEU A 97 -8.91 -25.85 19.65
C LEU A 97 -8.51 -26.53 20.94
N THR A 98 -7.22 -26.55 21.26
CA THR A 98 -6.70 -27.05 22.55
C THR A 98 -6.15 -25.89 23.35
N LEU A 99 -6.74 -25.62 24.51
CA LEU A 99 -6.23 -24.65 25.48
C LEU A 99 -5.30 -25.34 26.47
N VAL A 100 -4.04 -24.93 26.54
CA VAL A 100 -3.07 -25.41 27.53
C VAL A 100 -2.76 -24.30 28.53
N LYS A 101 -2.72 -24.63 29.81
CA LYS A 101 -2.28 -23.76 30.91
C LYS A 101 -1.40 -24.52 31.91
N PRO A 102 -0.65 -23.84 32.79
CA PRO A 102 -0.11 -24.45 34.00
C PRO A 102 -1.21 -25.12 34.83
N HIS A 103 -0.89 -26.22 35.51
CA HIS A 103 -1.88 -27.00 36.25
C HIS A 103 -2.56 -26.24 37.40
N ASP A 104 -1.83 -25.31 38.00
CA ASP A 104 -2.11 -24.52 39.20
C ASP A 104 -2.66 -23.10 38.91
N ARG A 105 -2.47 -22.59 37.69
CA ARG A 105 -3.08 -21.33 37.19
C ARG A 105 -4.45 -21.54 36.58
N GLU A 106 -5.19 -20.47 36.33
CA GLU A 106 -6.42 -20.50 35.52
C GLU A 106 -6.17 -20.19 34.03
N TYR A 107 -7.18 -20.35 33.19
CA TYR A 107 -7.06 -19.93 31.78
C TYR A 107 -7.10 -18.41 31.70
N PHE A 108 -6.16 -17.82 30.97
CA PHE A 108 -6.01 -16.38 30.76
C PHE A 108 -5.86 -15.59 32.08
N ASP A 109 -5.17 -16.18 33.06
CA ASP A 109 -4.77 -15.58 34.34
C ASP A 109 -3.74 -14.46 34.10
N ALA A 110 -3.96 -13.28 34.70
CA ALA A 110 -3.18 -12.05 34.48
C ALA A 110 -1.96 -11.90 35.41
N GLU A 111 -1.71 -12.82 36.33
CA GLU A 111 -0.53 -12.77 37.21
C GLU A 111 0.80 -12.96 36.46
N ASP A 112 1.88 -12.34 36.98
CA ASP A 112 3.24 -12.45 36.43
C ASP A 112 3.68 -13.92 36.20
N GLY A 113 3.98 -14.25 34.96
CA GLY A 113 4.42 -15.59 34.55
C GLY A 113 3.30 -16.61 34.35
N ALA A 114 2.03 -16.25 34.54
CA ALA A 114 0.91 -17.02 33.99
C ALA A 114 0.87 -16.90 32.46
N TRP A 115 0.18 -17.85 31.82
CA TRP A 115 0.01 -17.90 30.37
C TRP A 115 -1.13 -18.85 30.00
N THR A 116 -1.66 -18.71 28.78
CA THR A 116 -2.53 -19.73 28.17
C THR A 116 -2.21 -19.88 26.70
N LEU A 117 -1.97 -21.11 26.27
CA LEU A 117 -1.59 -21.47 24.91
C LEU A 117 -2.82 -21.98 24.15
N CYS A 118 -3.20 -21.26 23.09
CA CYS A 118 -4.29 -21.60 22.19
C CYS A 118 -3.74 -22.32 20.95
N ILE A 119 -3.99 -23.63 20.81
CA ILE A 119 -3.57 -24.44 19.66
C ILE A 119 -4.80 -24.74 18.79
N VAL A 120 -4.90 -24.18 17.59
CA VAL A 120 -5.96 -24.48 16.61
C VAL A 120 -5.37 -25.33 15.48
N GLY A 121 -5.82 -26.58 15.35
CA GLY A 121 -5.44 -27.48 14.26
C GLY A 121 -6.62 -27.93 13.39
N GLY A 122 -6.40 -28.24 12.11
CA GLY A 122 -7.43 -28.76 11.20
C GLY A 122 -7.83 -30.22 11.45
N SER A 123 -8.72 -30.74 10.59
CA SER A 123 -9.37 -32.06 10.78
C SER A 123 -8.44 -33.26 10.61
N ARG A 124 -7.20 -33.04 10.22
CA ARG A 124 -6.13 -34.04 10.11
C ARG A 124 -5.00 -33.61 11.04
N PRO A 125 -5.08 -33.90 12.35
CA PRO A 125 -4.18 -33.33 13.33
C PRO A 125 -2.73 -33.81 13.19
N ARG A 126 -2.47 -34.91 12.45
CA ARG A 126 -1.12 -35.36 12.05
C ARG A 126 -0.63 -34.79 10.70
N ASP A 127 -1.45 -34.03 9.96
CA ASP A 127 -1.07 -33.46 8.68
C ASP A 127 -0.38 -32.09 8.86
N LYS A 128 0.91 -32.02 8.54
CA LYS A 128 1.72 -30.80 8.59
C LYS A 128 1.35 -29.73 7.55
N TYR A 129 0.41 -30.03 6.64
CA TYR A 129 -0.19 -29.08 5.71
C TYR A 129 -1.65 -28.75 6.08
N GLY A 130 -2.19 -29.36 7.14
CA GLY A 130 -3.42 -28.90 7.76
C GLY A 130 -3.22 -27.53 8.40
N PHE A 131 -4.26 -26.70 8.44
CA PHE A 131 -4.23 -25.41 9.13
C PHE A 131 -3.83 -25.61 10.59
N LEU A 132 -2.73 -24.98 11.00
CA LEU A 132 -2.22 -24.99 12.38
C LEU A 132 -1.86 -23.55 12.77
N GLN A 133 -2.66 -22.97 13.65
CA GLN A 133 -2.44 -21.65 14.25
C GLN A 133 -2.19 -21.84 15.74
N VAL A 134 -1.21 -21.13 16.29
CA VAL A 134 -0.87 -21.20 17.70
C VAL A 134 -0.52 -19.81 18.22
N ALA A 135 -1.01 -19.46 19.41
CA ALA A 135 -0.67 -18.21 20.10
C ALA A 135 -0.67 -18.44 21.62
N SER A 136 0.26 -17.80 22.36
CA SER A 136 0.01 -17.51 23.77
C SER A 136 -0.93 -16.34 23.88
N TRP A 137 -1.78 -16.35 24.90
CA TRP A 137 -2.33 -15.12 25.43
C TRP A 137 -1.36 -14.57 26.47
N ASP A 138 -0.81 -13.41 26.11
CA ASP A 138 -0.38 -12.34 27.02
C ASP A 138 -1.30 -11.08 26.78
N GLY A 139 -2.33 -11.23 25.92
CA GLY A 139 -3.46 -10.33 25.64
C GLY A 139 -3.27 -9.29 24.50
N PRO A 140 -4.18 -9.15 23.49
CA PRO A 140 -5.42 -9.90 23.17
C PRO A 140 -5.45 -10.62 21.79
N TRP A 141 -6.30 -11.66 21.65
CA TRP A 141 -7.12 -12.08 20.46
C TRP A 141 -7.56 -13.57 20.61
N ILE A 142 -8.68 -14.06 20.11
CA ILE A 142 -9.96 -13.44 19.66
C ILE A 142 -11.09 -14.51 19.81
N HIS A 143 -12.35 -14.12 19.57
CA HIS A 143 -13.55 -14.81 20.04
C HIS A 143 -14.05 -15.97 19.18
N TRP A 144 -14.65 -16.95 19.86
CA TRP A 144 -15.53 -17.99 19.30
C TRP A 144 -16.62 -18.31 20.33
N LEU A 145 -17.88 -18.49 19.90
CA LEU A 145 -18.98 -18.94 20.76
C LEU A 145 -19.57 -20.23 20.17
N GLY A 146 -19.76 -21.26 21.00
CA GLY A 146 -20.14 -22.60 20.55
C GLY A 146 -21.49 -23.05 21.09
N VAL A 147 -22.41 -23.45 20.20
CA VAL A 147 -23.70 -24.04 20.60
C VAL A 147 -23.59 -25.56 20.69
N GLU A 148 -24.31 -26.20 21.63
CA GLU A 148 -24.18 -27.63 21.89
C GLU A 148 -24.58 -28.52 20.70
N THR A 149 -23.57 -29.16 20.11
CA THR A 149 -23.61 -30.50 19.49
C THR A 149 -24.60 -30.75 18.34
N SER A 150 -24.04 -30.91 17.14
CA SER A 150 -24.50 -31.95 16.21
C SER A 150 -23.39 -32.98 16.03
N SER A 151 -23.74 -34.25 15.82
CA SER A 151 -22.77 -35.36 15.82
C SER A 151 -21.71 -35.23 14.71
N PHE A 152 -20.52 -34.73 15.06
CA PHE A 152 -19.34 -34.55 14.19
C PHE A 152 -19.03 -35.76 13.28
N LYS A 153 -19.38 -37.00 13.70
CA LYS A 153 -19.32 -38.22 12.88
C LYS A 153 -19.94 -38.11 11.48
N ASN A 154 -20.89 -37.20 11.28
CA ASN A 154 -21.50 -36.96 9.98
C ASN A 154 -20.58 -36.17 9.02
N ALA A 155 -19.74 -35.28 9.56
CA ALA A 155 -18.75 -34.50 8.81
C ALA A 155 -17.43 -35.25 8.60
N LEU A 156 -17.19 -36.36 9.33
CA LEU A 156 -15.98 -37.17 9.22
C LEU A 156 -16.06 -38.22 8.11
N SER A 157 -14.94 -38.41 7.41
CA SER A 157 -14.71 -39.54 6.51
C SER A 157 -14.30 -40.80 7.29
N GLU A 158 -14.25 -41.95 6.62
CA GLU A 158 -13.77 -43.19 7.24
C GLU A 158 -12.26 -43.15 7.55
N GLU A 159 -11.48 -42.32 6.83
CA GLU A 159 -10.07 -42.04 7.13
C GLU A 159 -9.95 -41.28 8.45
N ASP A 160 -10.70 -40.18 8.63
CA ASP A 160 -10.66 -39.38 9.86
C ASP A 160 -11.18 -40.21 11.06
N ILE A 161 -12.22 -41.02 10.87
CA ILE A 161 -12.75 -41.96 11.90
C ILE A 161 -11.73 -43.05 12.27
N ALA A 162 -10.80 -43.40 11.39
CA ALA A 162 -9.69 -44.29 11.71
C ALA A 162 -8.60 -43.54 12.49
N GLU A 163 -8.08 -42.42 11.94
CA GLU A 163 -7.01 -41.62 12.59
C GLU A 163 -7.40 -41.21 14.01
N PHE A 164 -8.64 -40.75 14.21
CA PHE A 164 -9.12 -40.22 15.49
C PHE A 164 -9.27 -41.25 16.61
N LYS A 165 -9.29 -42.56 16.30
CA LYS A 165 -9.27 -43.61 17.34
C LYS A 165 -7.87 -43.80 17.92
N ASP A 166 -6.84 -43.47 17.13
CA ASP A 166 -5.42 -43.69 17.44
C ASP A 166 -4.75 -42.42 18.00
N LEU A 167 -5.55 -41.47 18.51
CA LEU A 167 -5.13 -40.17 19.03
C LEU A 167 -5.63 -40.01 20.49
N PRO A 168 -4.78 -40.15 21.52
CA PRO A 168 -5.24 -40.24 22.91
C PRO A 168 -5.92 -38.95 23.43
N TRP A 169 -5.50 -37.78 22.92
CA TRP A 169 -6.10 -36.49 23.25
C TRP A 169 -7.43 -36.20 22.52
N ILE A 170 -7.82 -37.05 21.55
CA ILE A 170 -9.11 -37.00 20.86
C ILE A 170 -10.03 -38.13 21.33
N THR A 171 -9.53 -39.37 21.38
CA THR A 171 -10.27 -40.57 21.78
C THR A 171 -9.51 -41.32 22.86
N ARG A 172 -10.14 -41.53 24.02
CA ARG A 172 -9.55 -42.35 25.08
C ARG A 172 -9.50 -43.81 24.64
N LYS A 173 -8.43 -44.54 25.01
CA LYS A 173 -8.22 -45.94 24.63
C LYS A 173 -9.39 -46.83 25.08
N GLY A 174 -10.13 -47.39 24.14
CA GLY A 174 -11.33 -48.21 24.40
C GLY A 174 -12.63 -47.42 24.59
N GLY A 175 -12.59 -46.08 24.50
CA GLY A 175 -13.76 -45.21 24.52
C GLY A 175 -14.43 -45.06 23.15
N SER A 176 -15.48 -44.26 23.10
CA SER A 176 -16.12 -43.81 21.86
C SER A 176 -15.24 -42.81 21.10
N LEU A 177 -15.46 -42.67 19.79
CA LEU A 177 -14.82 -41.63 18.97
C LEU A 177 -15.05 -40.23 19.58
N LEU A 178 -14.00 -39.41 19.68
CA LEU A 178 -13.97 -38.08 20.30
C LEU A 178 -14.12 -38.06 21.85
N SER A 179 -13.98 -39.20 22.53
CA SER A 179 -14.20 -39.32 24.00
C SER A 179 -13.19 -38.62 24.93
N ALA A 180 -12.15 -37.96 24.40
CA ALA A 180 -11.25 -37.13 25.20
C ALA A 180 -11.52 -35.62 25.05
N ILE A 181 -12.33 -35.22 24.06
CA ILE A 181 -12.68 -33.82 23.79
C ILE A 181 -13.72 -33.33 24.82
N SER A 182 -13.59 -32.07 25.26
CA SER A 182 -14.59 -31.40 26.09
C SER A 182 -15.81 -31.05 25.23
N THR A 183 -16.91 -31.78 25.44
CA THR A 183 -18.14 -31.65 24.63
C THR A 183 -19.08 -30.54 25.09
N ASN A 184 -18.85 -29.95 26.26
CA ASN A 184 -19.60 -28.80 26.77
C ASN A 184 -18.87 -27.53 26.30
N PRO A 185 -19.47 -26.71 25.41
CA PRO A 185 -18.84 -25.54 24.81
C PRO A 185 -18.80 -24.32 25.74
N ASN A 186 -19.69 -24.24 26.74
CA ASN A 186 -19.71 -23.18 27.75
C ASN A 186 -18.35 -23.10 28.46
N ASN A 187 -17.67 -24.23 28.65
CA ASN A 187 -16.29 -24.29 29.17
C ASN A 187 -15.22 -23.54 28.35
N LEU A 188 -15.48 -23.28 27.07
CA LEU A 188 -14.62 -22.51 26.17
C LEU A 188 -15.00 -21.02 26.22
N GLU A 189 -16.31 -20.75 26.22
CA GLU A 189 -16.90 -19.42 26.44
C GLU A 189 -16.44 -18.83 27.78
N ASP A 190 -16.62 -19.55 28.90
CA ASP A 190 -16.12 -19.25 30.26
C ASP A 190 -14.62 -18.88 30.29
N ALA A 191 -13.82 -19.44 29.38
CA ALA A 191 -12.40 -19.15 29.29
C ALA A 191 -12.16 -17.87 28.49
N ILE A 192 -12.76 -17.75 27.29
CA ILE A 192 -12.65 -16.56 26.44
C ILE A 192 -13.11 -15.30 27.18
N THR A 193 -14.27 -15.35 27.84
CA THR A 193 -14.83 -14.25 28.63
C THR A 193 -13.84 -13.74 29.69
N LYS A 194 -13.24 -14.62 30.50
CA LYS A 194 -12.20 -14.25 31.48
C LYS A 194 -10.96 -13.59 30.85
N GLY A 195 -10.52 -14.10 29.70
CA GLY A 195 -9.37 -13.52 28.97
C GLY A 195 -9.64 -12.14 28.37
N VAL A 196 -10.93 -11.78 28.23
CA VAL A 196 -11.40 -10.47 27.78
C VAL A 196 -11.54 -9.53 28.97
N ASP A 197 -12.15 -9.99 30.07
CA ASP A 197 -12.19 -9.26 31.34
C ASP A 197 -10.79 -8.85 31.76
N ASN A 198 -9.84 -9.80 31.83
CA ASN A 198 -8.47 -9.53 32.24
C ASN A 198 -7.72 -8.60 31.27
N TRP A 199 -8.03 -8.65 29.97
CA TRP A 199 -7.45 -7.70 29.01
C TRP A 199 -7.97 -6.27 29.21
N PHE A 200 -9.28 -6.13 29.44
CA PHE A 200 -9.91 -4.84 29.73
C PHE A 200 -9.47 -4.29 31.08
N ASN A 201 -9.40 -5.10 32.14
CA ASN A 201 -8.82 -4.76 33.45
C ASN A 201 -7.38 -4.21 33.30
N THR A 202 -6.54 -4.90 32.52
CA THR A 202 -5.13 -4.50 32.28
C THR A 202 -5.02 -3.16 31.54
N ARG A 203 -5.98 -2.79 30.69
CA ARG A 203 -6.01 -1.47 30.04
C ARG A 203 -6.67 -0.40 30.89
N SER A 204 -7.68 -0.78 31.67
CA SER A 204 -8.32 0.08 32.66
C SER A 204 -7.28 0.59 33.65
N SER A 205 -6.45 -0.29 34.22
CA SER A 205 -5.35 0.10 35.12
C SER A 205 -4.21 0.93 34.47
N LEU A 206 -4.14 1.02 33.14
CA LEU A 206 -3.15 1.87 32.44
C LEU A 206 -3.68 3.29 32.14
N ASP A 207 -4.93 3.42 31.67
CA ASP A 207 -5.56 4.74 31.49
C ASP A 207 -6.06 5.32 32.84
N PHE A 208 -6.55 4.46 33.74
CA PHE A 208 -7.21 4.74 35.03
C PHE A 208 -6.62 3.91 36.20
N PRO A 209 -5.33 4.06 36.58
CA PRO A 209 -4.70 3.26 37.64
C PRO A 209 -5.38 3.43 39.01
N GLU A 210 -5.66 2.30 39.68
CA GLU A 210 -6.38 2.23 40.96
C GLU A 210 -5.69 3.06 42.07
N ASP A 211 -4.35 2.98 42.16
CA ASP A 211 -3.55 3.72 43.14
C ASP A 211 -3.61 5.25 42.98
N LYS A 212 -4.04 5.76 41.81
CA LYS A 212 -3.92 7.18 41.46
C LYS A 212 -4.81 7.57 40.26
N ILE A 213 -5.92 8.24 40.54
CA ILE A 213 -6.79 8.82 39.50
C ILE A 213 -5.98 9.66 38.50
N ASN A 214 -6.08 9.30 37.23
CA ASN A 214 -5.46 10.03 36.13
C ASN A 214 -6.29 11.27 35.77
N THR A 215 -5.67 12.45 35.85
CA THR A 215 -6.35 13.73 35.60
C THR A 215 -6.51 14.08 34.11
N ASN A 216 -5.89 13.34 33.18
CA ASN A 216 -6.14 13.43 31.73
C ASN A 216 -5.82 12.08 31.03
N PRO A 217 -6.73 11.09 31.06
CA PRO A 217 -6.55 9.78 30.44
C PRO A 217 -6.55 9.83 28.91
N THR A 218 -5.72 9.00 28.28
CA THR A 218 -5.29 9.15 26.88
C THR A 218 -6.17 8.50 25.82
N ASN A 219 -7.01 7.52 26.17
CA ASN A 219 -7.78 6.73 25.18
C ASN A 219 -9.31 6.93 25.26
N ILE A 220 -9.81 8.02 25.85
CA ILE A 220 -11.25 8.24 26.11
C ILE A 220 -12.18 7.93 24.91
N PRO A 221 -11.92 8.38 23.67
CA PRO A 221 -12.79 8.05 22.54
C PRO A 221 -12.86 6.56 22.20
N ARG A 222 -11.86 5.73 22.58
CA ARG A 222 -11.91 4.27 22.40
C ARG A 222 -12.77 3.61 23.47
N TRP A 223 -12.58 3.97 24.73
CA TRP A 223 -13.44 3.48 25.82
C TRP A 223 -14.92 3.77 25.52
N VAL A 224 -15.22 5.02 25.18
CA VAL A 224 -16.58 5.46 24.86
C VAL A 224 -17.13 4.86 23.56
N ALA A 225 -16.28 4.37 22.64
CA ALA A 225 -16.73 3.71 21.41
C ALA A 225 -17.59 2.47 21.71
N HIS A 226 -17.25 1.69 22.73
CA HIS A 226 -17.98 0.47 23.13
C HIS A 226 -19.44 0.74 23.56
N LEU A 227 -19.78 1.99 23.95
CA LEU A 227 -21.15 2.39 24.33
C LEU A 227 -21.96 2.92 23.14
N PHE A 228 -21.32 3.70 22.26
CA PHE A 228 -21.99 4.43 21.18
C PHE A 228 -21.96 3.71 19.83
N LEU A 229 -21.04 2.76 19.64
CA LEU A 229 -20.80 2.02 18.41
C LEU A 229 -20.87 0.53 18.70
N THR A 230 -21.04 -0.26 17.63
CA THR A 230 -20.72 -1.68 17.64
C THR A 230 -19.26 -1.80 17.20
N THR A 231 -18.33 -2.07 18.10
CA THR A 231 -16.90 -2.17 17.74
C THR A 231 -16.52 -3.59 17.34
N THR A 232 -17.20 -4.58 17.91
CA THR A 232 -17.05 -6.02 17.66
C THR A 232 -18.43 -6.68 17.55
N ILE A 233 -18.50 -7.81 16.84
CA ILE A 233 -19.77 -8.51 16.55
C ILE A 233 -19.65 -10.00 16.78
N ASN A 234 -20.77 -10.62 17.14
CA ASN A 234 -20.90 -12.07 17.25
C ASN A 234 -22.14 -12.57 16.45
N ILE A 235 -22.15 -13.86 16.11
CA ILE A 235 -23.22 -14.51 15.34
C ILE A 235 -24.05 -15.38 16.28
N GLY A 236 -25.31 -15.01 16.46
CA GLY A 236 -26.28 -15.75 17.27
C GLY A 236 -27.32 -16.48 16.41
N CYS A 237 -28.05 -17.41 17.04
CA CYS A 237 -29.23 -18.05 16.49
C CYS A 237 -30.39 -18.10 17.50
N ALA A 238 -31.56 -18.58 17.09
CA ALA A 238 -32.68 -18.82 18.00
C ALA A 238 -32.57 -20.16 18.73
N LEU A 239 -32.61 -20.10 20.07
CA LEU A 239 -32.62 -21.28 20.94
C LEU A 239 -33.94 -22.05 20.81
N SER A 240 -33.88 -23.38 20.83
CA SER A 240 -35.04 -24.27 20.83
C SER A 240 -35.62 -24.48 22.23
N ASP A 241 -36.95 -24.65 22.28
CA ASP A 241 -37.74 -24.86 23.49
C ASP A 241 -38.90 -25.80 23.11
N ASP A 242 -38.68 -27.10 23.21
CA ASP A 242 -39.51 -28.19 22.65
C ASP A 242 -39.81 -28.07 21.14
N SER A 243 -40.94 -27.42 20.78
CA SER A 243 -41.49 -27.31 19.41
C SER A 243 -41.64 -25.87 18.92
N LYS A 244 -41.01 -24.94 19.63
CA LYS A 244 -40.97 -23.49 19.40
C LYS A 244 -39.52 -23.03 19.58
N TYR A 245 -39.22 -21.83 19.10
CA TYR A 245 -37.92 -21.18 19.28
C TYR A 245 -38.09 -19.85 20.01
N ILE A 246 -37.08 -19.46 20.76
CA ILE A 246 -37.01 -18.15 21.41
C ILE A 246 -36.52 -17.13 20.38
N LEU A 247 -37.31 -16.07 20.14
CA LEU A 247 -36.88 -14.94 19.32
C LEU A 247 -35.68 -14.26 20.01
N PRO A 248 -34.49 -14.17 19.38
CA PRO A 248 -33.26 -13.85 20.11
C PRO A 248 -33.30 -12.50 20.84
N PRO A 249 -32.99 -12.43 22.15
CA PRO A 249 -32.98 -11.18 22.92
C PRO A 249 -32.10 -10.11 22.27
N ASN A 250 -30.85 -10.49 21.95
CA ASN A 250 -29.83 -9.66 21.31
C ASN A 250 -30.21 -9.17 19.89
N HIS A 251 -31.31 -9.64 19.29
CA HIS A 251 -31.84 -9.06 18.04
C HIS A 251 -32.72 -7.82 18.31
N LEU A 252 -33.36 -7.78 19.49
CA LEU A 252 -34.41 -6.83 19.88
C LEU A 252 -33.93 -5.74 20.83
N TYR A 253 -32.79 -5.92 21.50
CA TYR A 253 -32.12 -4.99 22.43
C TYR A 253 -30.70 -5.49 22.73
N ASP A 254 -29.89 -4.70 23.45
CA ASP A 254 -28.52 -5.06 23.81
C ASP A 254 -28.52 -5.92 25.08
N TYR A 255 -28.84 -7.21 24.95
CA TYR A 255 -28.90 -8.13 26.10
C TYR A 255 -27.51 -8.40 26.67
N GLU A 256 -26.48 -8.47 25.83
CA GLU A 256 -25.09 -8.68 26.23
C GLU A 256 -24.66 -7.63 27.28
N LEU A 257 -24.71 -6.35 26.89
CA LEU A 257 -24.34 -5.23 27.74
C LEU A 257 -25.29 -5.07 28.94
N LEU A 258 -26.60 -5.08 28.72
CA LEU A 258 -27.58 -4.81 29.79
C LEU A 258 -27.71 -5.96 30.79
N HIS A 259 -27.30 -7.19 30.45
CA HIS A 259 -27.21 -8.28 31.42
C HIS A 259 -25.93 -8.18 32.26
N ALA A 260 -24.79 -7.86 31.65
CA ALA A 260 -23.49 -7.86 32.33
C ALA A 260 -23.31 -6.67 33.30
N MET A 261 -24.02 -5.54 33.10
CA MET A 261 -23.95 -4.36 33.97
C MET A 261 -24.92 -4.35 35.18
N ASP A 262 -25.75 -5.39 35.38
CA ASP A 262 -26.80 -5.48 36.43
C ASP A 262 -27.65 -4.20 36.61
N THR A 263 -28.09 -3.61 35.50
CA THR A 263 -28.78 -2.31 35.51
C THR A 263 -30.28 -2.40 35.80
N ASP A 264 -30.78 -1.51 36.67
CA ASP A 264 -32.21 -1.33 36.96
C ASP A 264 -33.06 -1.03 35.71
N LEU A 265 -32.45 -0.57 34.60
CA LEU A 265 -33.14 -0.24 33.35
C LEU A 265 -33.99 -1.41 32.82
N MET A 266 -33.57 -2.65 33.09
CA MET A 266 -34.22 -3.88 32.63
C MET A 266 -35.16 -4.55 33.67
N GLN A 267 -35.42 -3.91 34.81
CA GLN A 267 -36.30 -4.44 35.85
C GLN A 267 -37.78 -4.00 35.67
N PRO A 268 -38.77 -4.89 35.90
CA PRO A 268 -38.66 -6.34 36.04
C PRO A 268 -38.43 -7.05 34.69
N LYS A 269 -37.79 -8.23 34.73
CA LYS A 269 -37.32 -9.00 33.57
C LYS A 269 -38.31 -9.02 32.39
N VAL A 270 -37.81 -8.63 31.21
CA VAL A 270 -38.59 -8.58 29.97
C VAL A 270 -39.07 -9.97 29.52
N PRO A 271 -40.28 -10.06 28.92
CA PRO A 271 -40.89 -11.37 28.62
C PRO A 271 -40.28 -12.00 27.36
N GLN A 272 -39.91 -13.27 27.45
CA GLN A 272 -39.56 -14.06 26.26
C GLN A 272 -40.72 -14.08 25.22
N ILE A 273 -40.31 -14.08 23.96
CA ILE A 273 -41.17 -14.12 22.77
C ILE A 273 -40.78 -15.37 21.98
N TYR A 274 -41.78 -16.11 21.50
CA TYR A 274 -41.56 -17.40 20.84
C TYR A 274 -42.12 -17.38 19.41
N PHE A 275 -41.53 -18.21 18.55
CA PHE A 275 -42.03 -18.51 17.22
C PHE A 275 -42.04 -20.03 16.94
N TYR A 276 -42.68 -20.44 15.85
CA TYR A 276 -42.87 -21.85 15.49
C TYR A 276 -42.21 -22.19 14.15
N GLU A 277 -41.65 -23.40 14.05
CA GLU A 277 -40.95 -23.93 12.88
C GLU A 277 -41.73 -23.75 11.57
N ASN A 278 -43.02 -24.04 11.57
CA ASN A 278 -43.86 -23.95 10.35
C ASN A 278 -43.98 -22.51 9.82
N HIS A 279 -44.08 -21.51 10.71
CA HIS A 279 -44.15 -20.11 10.31
C HIS A 279 -42.78 -19.57 9.91
N TYR A 280 -41.72 -20.05 10.57
CA TYR A 280 -40.33 -19.74 10.24
C TYR A 280 -39.95 -20.26 8.85
N GLN A 281 -40.18 -21.55 8.55
CA GLN A 281 -39.91 -22.10 7.21
C GLN A 281 -40.75 -21.44 6.11
N GLN A 282 -41.98 -21.03 6.42
CA GLN A 282 -42.81 -20.23 5.50
C GLN A 282 -42.17 -18.85 5.22
N ALA A 283 -41.70 -18.13 6.25
CA ALA A 283 -41.02 -16.86 6.10
C ALA A 283 -39.68 -17.01 5.35
N VAL A 284 -38.85 -17.99 5.73
CA VAL A 284 -37.56 -18.29 5.09
C VAL A 284 -37.70 -18.59 3.60
N LYS A 285 -38.74 -19.35 3.22
CA LYS A 285 -39.12 -19.59 1.81
C LYS A 285 -39.64 -18.33 1.12
N ASN A 286 -40.49 -17.55 1.79
CA ASN A 286 -41.01 -16.29 1.26
C ASN A 286 -39.90 -15.22 1.08
N LEU A 287 -38.78 -15.34 1.81
CA LEU A 287 -37.57 -14.52 1.71
C LEU A 287 -36.50 -15.09 0.77
N GLN A 288 -36.69 -16.32 0.28
CA GLN A 288 -35.74 -17.04 -0.59
C GLN A 288 -34.32 -17.05 0.01
N PHE A 289 -34.20 -17.40 1.29
CA PHE A 289 -32.88 -17.56 1.91
C PHE A 289 -32.11 -18.73 1.31
N CYS A 290 -30.83 -18.51 1.07
CA CYS A 290 -29.90 -19.54 0.65
C CYS A 290 -28.57 -19.43 1.43
N ILE A 291 -27.83 -20.54 1.46
CA ILE A 291 -26.39 -20.50 1.70
C ILE A 291 -25.71 -20.44 0.32
N LEU A 292 -24.79 -19.51 0.13
CA LEU A 292 -24.05 -19.32 -1.12
C LEU A 292 -22.60 -19.78 -0.98
N MET A 293 -22.00 -20.21 -2.09
CA MET A 293 -20.59 -20.58 -2.18
C MET A 293 -20.02 -20.16 -3.53
N PRO A 294 -18.79 -19.63 -3.63
CA PRO A 294 -18.18 -19.27 -4.92
C PRO A 294 -18.18 -20.45 -5.90
N ALA A 295 -18.51 -20.16 -7.16
CA ALA A 295 -18.37 -21.11 -8.27
C ALA A 295 -16.89 -21.25 -8.66
N ARG A 296 -16.55 -22.36 -9.35
CA ARG A 296 -15.20 -22.55 -9.93
C ARG A 296 -15.01 -21.66 -11.16
N ASP A 297 -13.75 -21.35 -11.47
CA ASP A 297 -13.36 -20.75 -12.75
C ASP A 297 -13.97 -21.51 -13.93
N GLY A 298 -14.73 -20.79 -14.77
CA GLY A 298 -15.41 -21.34 -15.94
C GLY A 298 -16.71 -22.09 -15.66
N ALA A 299 -17.18 -22.18 -14.41
CA ALA A 299 -18.51 -22.71 -14.08
C ALA A 299 -19.58 -21.61 -14.13
N THR A 300 -20.80 -21.96 -14.53
CA THR A 300 -21.99 -21.08 -14.46
C THR A 300 -22.51 -21.03 -13.03
N GLY A 301 -22.65 -19.83 -12.43
CA GLY A 301 -23.30 -19.65 -11.14
C GLY A 301 -24.83 -19.74 -11.20
N ASP A 302 -25.44 -20.16 -10.09
CA ASP A 302 -26.89 -20.05 -9.82
C ASP A 302 -27.32 -18.61 -9.48
N VAL A 303 -26.36 -17.82 -8.97
CA VAL A 303 -26.50 -16.43 -8.56
C VAL A 303 -25.22 -15.70 -8.98
N VAL A 304 -25.36 -14.46 -9.43
CA VAL A 304 -24.25 -13.56 -9.73
C VAL A 304 -24.35 -12.38 -8.77
N LEU A 305 -23.26 -12.04 -8.08
CA LEU A 305 -23.18 -10.91 -7.15
C LEU A 305 -21.96 -10.05 -7.49
N PRO A 306 -21.99 -8.72 -7.26
CA PRO A 306 -20.81 -7.88 -7.39
C PRO A 306 -19.64 -8.41 -6.56
N TRP A 307 -18.42 -8.18 -7.06
CA TRP A 307 -17.20 -8.70 -6.44
C TRP A 307 -16.97 -8.24 -4.99
N HIS A 308 -17.57 -7.13 -4.58
CA HIS A 308 -17.53 -6.55 -3.23
C HIS A 308 -18.73 -6.94 -2.33
N ALA A 309 -19.66 -7.79 -2.80
CA ALA A 309 -20.94 -8.03 -2.13
C ALA A 309 -20.87 -8.92 -0.87
N LEU A 310 -19.79 -9.70 -0.70
CA LEU A 310 -19.57 -10.57 0.46
C LEU A 310 -18.40 -10.12 1.36
N GLY A 311 -17.69 -9.04 1.01
CA GLY A 311 -16.51 -8.56 1.74
C GLY A 311 -15.29 -8.42 0.84
N GLY A 312 -14.13 -8.16 1.46
CA GLY A 312 -12.85 -8.01 0.77
C GLY A 312 -12.44 -6.55 0.50
N ASP A 313 -11.56 -6.38 -0.48
CA ASP A 313 -11.07 -5.09 -0.97
C ASP A 313 -12.22 -4.21 -1.52
N LYS A 314 -12.03 -2.90 -1.58
CA LYS A 314 -12.98 -1.93 -2.17
C LYS A 314 -12.32 -0.86 -3.05
N ARG A 315 -11.11 -1.12 -3.56
CA ARG A 315 -10.57 -0.33 -4.68
C ARG A 315 -11.55 -0.36 -5.85
N GLU A 316 -12.01 0.80 -6.31
CA GLU A 316 -12.87 0.90 -7.50
C GLU A 316 -12.08 0.51 -8.75
N ASP A 317 -12.11 -0.78 -9.11
CA ASP A 317 -11.57 -1.32 -10.35
C ASP A 317 -12.72 -1.72 -11.30
N PRO A 318 -12.96 -0.96 -12.39
CA PRO A 318 -13.96 -1.30 -13.41
C PRO A 318 -13.70 -2.62 -14.16
N GLY A 319 -12.51 -3.23 -14.01
CA GLY A 319 -12.16 -4.54 -14.56
C GLY A 319 -12.57 -5.74 -13.70
N LEU A 320 -12.91 -5.53 -12.42
CA LEU A 320 -13.34 -6.61 -11.53
C LEU A 320 -14.80 -7.01 -11.83
N LYS A 321 -14.95 -8.21 -12.39
CA LYS A 321 -16.23 -8.79 -12.79
C LYS A 321 -17.02 -9.31 -11.60
N ASP A 322 -18.34 -9.31 -11.73
CA ASP A 322 -19.24 -9.97 -10.79
C ASP A 322 -18.84 -11.44 -10.55
N LEU A 323 -18.88 -11.85 -9.29
CA LEU A 323 -18.55 -13.19 -8.84
C LEU A 323 -19.75 -14.13 -9.03
N ASN A 324 -19.45 -15.33 -9.51
CA ASN A 324 -20.44 -16.39 -9.70
C ASN A 324 -20.55 -17.20 -8.41
N PHE A 325 -21.77 -17.49 -7.97
CA PHE A 325 -22.09 -18.27 -6.77
C PHE A 325 -23.03 -19.43 -7.08
N MET A 326 -22.83 -20.55 -6.40
CA MET A 326 -23.74 -21.69 -6.37
C MET A 326 -24.56 -21.67 -5.07
N LYS A 327 -25.79 -22.20 -5.10
CA LYS A 327 -26.66 -22.30 -3.92
C LYS A 327 -26.43 -23.64 -3.22
N LEU A 328 -25.80 -23.60 -2.05
CA LEU A 328 -25.52 -24.79 -1.23
C LEU A 328 -26.77 -25.27 -0.48
N LEU A 329 -27.70 -24.37 -0.17
CA LEU A 329 -29.09 -24.67 0.26
C LEU A 329 -30.04 -23.64 -0.37
N GLU A 330 -31.25 -24.07 -0.73
CA GLU A 330 -32.36 -23.16 -1.07
C GLU A 330 -33.45 -23.19 0.01
N ASN A 331 -34.05 -22.04 0.29
CA ASN A 331 -35.11 -21.85 1.28
C ASN A 331 -34.70 -22.31 2.69
N SER A 332 -33.48 -21.98 3.11
CA SER A 332 -32.94 -22.35 4.42
C SER A 332 -31.87 -21.37 4.90
N GLU A 333 -31.85 -21.11 6.21
CA GLU A 333 -30.71 -20.49 6.89
C GLU A 333 -29.71 -21.50 7.49
N GLY A 334 -30.00 -22.81 7.42
CA GLY A 334 -29.21 -23.90 8.00
C GLY A 334 -29.96 -24.76 9.02
N LEU A 335 -29.24 -25.46 9.90
CA LEU A 335 -29.86 -26.18 11.03
C LEU A 335 -30.27 -25.25 12.18
N SER A 336 -29.48 -24.20 12.42
CA SER A 336 -29.78 -23.17 13.41
C SER A 336 -30.76 -22.16 12.81
N PRO A 337 -31.97 -21.99 13.37
CA PRO A 337 -32.94 -21.05 12.83
C PRO A 337 -32.66 -19.61 13.28
N PHE A 338 -33.06 -18.64 12.46
CA PHE A 338 -32.93 -17.21 12.76
C PHE A 338 -31.48 -16.84 13.11
N ASN A 339 -30.58 -17.02 12.15
CA ASN A 339 -29.19 -16.55 12.33
C ASN A 339 -29.18 -15.02 12.29
N PHE A 340 -28.38 -14.37 13.13
CA PHE A 340 -28.35 -12.90 13.23
C PHE A 340 -27.04 -12.38 13.84
N LEU A 341 -26.80 -11.07 13.72
CA LEU A 341 -25.66 -10.39 14.33
C LEU A 341 -26.04 -9.72 15.66
N HIS A 342 -25.15 -9.82 16.65
CA HIS A 342 -25.27 -9.15 17.94
C HIS A 342 -23.96 -8.53 18.44
N SER A 343 -24.10 -7.70 19.47
CA SER A 343 -23.00 -7.11 20.25
C SER A 343 -22.26 -8.24 20.93
N SER A 344 -20.93 -8.20 20.89
CA SER A 344 -20.10 -9.20 21.54
C SER A 344 -19.69 -8.74 22.95
N TYR A 345 -19.16 -9.68 23.74
CA TYR A 345 -18.83 -9.43 25.15
C TYR A 345 -17.75 -8.34 25.33
N GLU A 346 -16.92 -8.07 24.32
CA GLU A 346 -15.92 -7.01 24.36
C GLU A 346 -16.55 -5.61 24.48
N ASP A 347 -17.64 -5.34 23.76
CA ASP A 347 -18.36 -4.07 23.91
C ASP A 347 -19.00 -3.98 25.30
N ALA A 348 -19.48 -5.10 25.86
CA ALA A 348 -19.99 -5.14 27.25
C ALA A 348 -18.89 -4.87 28.29
N ALA A 349 -17.76 -5.59 28.22
CA ALA A 349 -16.63 -5.45 29.13
C ALA A 349 -15.97 -4.05 29.04
N GLY A 350 -15.86 -3.50 27.83
CA GLY A 350 -15.36 -2.14 27.62
C GLY A 350 -16.19 -1.07 28.32
N VAL A 351 -17.53 -1.17 28.23
CA VAL A 351 -18.45 -0.26 28.93
C VAL A 351 -18.45 -0.49 30.45
N ILE A 352 -18.31 -1.73 30.92
CA ILE A 352 -18.19 -2.07 32.34
C ILE A 352 -17.00 -1.34 32.98
N GLN A 353 -15.81 -1.42 32.39
CA GLN A 353 -14.62 -0.74 32.94
C GLN A 353 -14.83 0.77 33.04
N MET A 354 -15.24 1.43 31.94
CA MET A 354 -15.36 2.89 31.92
C MET A 354 -16.51 3.45 32.79
N GLN A 355 -17.40 2.59 33.28
CA GLN A 355 -18.49 2.93 34.20
C GLN A 355 -18.27 2.39 35.63
N GLY A 356 -17.17 1.65 35.85
CA GLY A 356 -16.81 0.97 37.10
C GLY A 356 -15.47 1.44 37.67
N LEU A 357 -15.16 2.74 37.52
CA LEU A 357 -13.88 3.33 37.93
C LEU A 357 -13.89 3.69 39.44
N ASN A 358 -12.72 3.69 40.08
CA ASN A 358 -12.59 4.05 41.50
C ASN A 358 -12.50 5.57 41.71
N GLY A 359 -13.32 6.10 42.62
CA GLY A 359 -13.27 7.48 43.12
C GLY A 359 -12.28 7.68 44.27
N LEU A 360 -12.14 8.92 44.77
CA LEU A 360 -11.21 9.28 45.86
C LEU A 360 -11.64 8.81 47.26
N ASP A 361 -12.85 8.27 47.38
CA ASP A 361 -13.52 7.88 48.64
C ASP A 361 -14.04 6.43 48.59
N ASP A 362 -13.40 5.58 47.78
CA ASP A 362 -13.78 4.20 47.47
C ASP A 362 -15.19 4.06 46.84
N SER A 363 -15.78 5.15 46.35
CA SER A 363 -17.02 5.12 45.57
C SER A 363 -16.77 4.69 44.12
N VAL A 364 -17.75 4.02 43.51
CA VAL A 364 -17.71 3.68 42.08
C VAL A 364 -18.24 4.85 41.26
N ILE A 365 -17.42 5.33 40.32
CA ILE A 365 -17.73 6.42 39.40
C ILE A 365 -17.63 5.94 37.94
N GLY A 366 -18.26 6.66 37.02
CA GLY A 366 -18.18 6.37 35.58
C GLY A 366 -17.85 7.60 34.75
N LEU A 367 -17.41 7.38 33.51
CA LEU A 367 -17.24 8.43 32.50
C LEU A 367 -18.57 9.13 32.15
N PHE A 368 -19.70 8.45 32.31
CA PHE A 368 -21.04 9.04 32.26
C PHE A 368 -21.82 8.74 33.54
N SER A 369 -22.56 9.73 34.03
CA SER A 369 -23.51 9.56 35.13
C SER A 369 -24.61 8.55 34.76
N THR A 370 -25.20 7.87 35.74
CA THR A 370 -26.29 6.89 35.53
C THR A 370 -27.46 7.46 34.72
N ARG A 371 -27.73 8.76 34.87
CA ARG A 371 -28.75 9.51 34.11
C ARG A 371 -28.38 9.60 32.63
N THR A 372 -27.18 10.07 32.32
CA THR A 372 -26.68 10.20 30.94
C THR A 372 -26.50 8.84 30.29
N PHE A 373 -25.98 7.85 31.02
CA PHE A 373 -25.85 6.47 30.58
C PHE A 373 -27.20 5.84 30.18
N ASN A 374 -28.20 5.92 31.06
CA ASN A 374 -29.55 5.41 30.77
C ASN A 374 -30.17 6.13 29.56
N ALA A 375 -29.93 7.43 29.39
CA ALA A 375 -30.38 8.18 28.23
C ALA A 375 -29.68 7.72 26.92
N ILE A 376 -28.36 7.48 26.94
CA ILE A 376 -27.61 6.94 25.79
C ILE A 376 -28.12 5.54 25.43
N MET A 377 -28.29 4.65 26.42
CA MET A 377 -28.79 3.29 26.19
C MET A 377 -30.23 3.25 25.68
N MET A 378 -31.05 4.24 26.03
CA MET A 378 -32.43 4.34 25.57
C MET A 378 -32.59 4.99 24.19
N VAL A 379 -31.57 5.70 23.67
CA VAL A 379 -31.55 6.16 22.28
C VAL A 379 -31.51 4.94 21.38
N ASP A 380 -32.60 4.72 20.64
CA ASP A 380 -32.71 3.65 19.63
C ASP A 380 -32.48 2.23 20.19
N PHE A 381 -32.83 1.96 21.45
CA PHE A 381 -32.46 0.71 22.17
C PHE A 381 -32.89 -0.60 21.47
N TRP A 382 -33.95 -0.55 20.65
CA TRP A 382 -34.44 -1.67 19.85
C TRP A 382 -33.56 -2.01 18.63
N ASN A 383 -32.54 -1.19 18.35
CA ASN A 383 -31.46 -1.44 17.38
C ASN A 383 -30.11 -1.54 18.13
N PRO A 384 -29.80 -2.67 18.77
CA PRO A 384 -28.52 -2.86 19.45
C PRO A 384 -27.31 -2.73 18.51
N ILE A 385 -27.46 -3.22 17.27
CA ILE A 385 -26.38 -3.28 16.29
C ILE A 385 -26.54 -2.21 15.22
N TYR A 386 -25.43 -1.50 14.96
CA TYR A 386 -25.32 -0.40 14.00
C TYR A 386 -26.37 0.70 14.20
N SER A 387 -26.65 1.07 15.46
CA SER A 387 -27.48 2.25 15.75
C SER A 387 -26.77 3.51 15.25
N TRP A 388 -27.24 4.01 14.11
CA TRP A 388 -26.78 5.28 13.53
C TRP A 388 -27.07 6.47 14.45
N LYS A 389 -28.05 6.35 15.36
CA LYS A 389 -28.38 7.42 16.32
C LYS A 389 -27.29 7.55 17.40
N ARG A 390 -26.92 6.43 18.05
CA ARG A 390 -25.77 6.41 18.97
C ARG A 390 -24.47 6.75 18.23
N GLY A 391 -24.28 6.22 17.02
CA GLY A 391 -23.13 6.55 16.18
C GLY A 391 -23.00 8.04 15.80
N ILE A 392 -24.12 8.75 15.60
CA ILE A 392 -24.13 10.22 15.44
C ILE A 392 -23.77 10.92 16.75
N LEU A 393 -24.33 10.49 17.89
CA LEU A 393 -24.07 11.12 19.18
C LEU A 393 -22.58 11.03 19.59
N MET A 394 -21.86 9.99 19.13
CA MET A 394 -20.40 9.86 19.29
C MET A 394 -19.63 11.11 18.85
N GLN A 395 -20.11 11.88 17.88
CA GLN A 395 -19.43 13.11 17.41
C GLN A 395 -19.37 14.24 18.46
N TYR A 396 -20.19 14.16 19.52
CA TYR A 396 -20.19 15.13 20.61
C TYR A 396 -19.24 14.75 21.76
N VAL A 397 -18.71 13.52 21.79
CA VAL A 397 -17.80 13.06 22.84
C VAL A 397 -16.50 13.90 22.83
N PRO A 398 -16.03 14.43 23.97
CA PRO A 398 -14.71 15.05 24.10
C PRO A 398 -13.54 14.09 23.77
N LEU A 399 -12.44 14.63 23.22
CA LEU A 399 -11.21 13.87 22.99
C LEU A 399 -10.37 13.69 24.27
N GLU A 400 -10.50 14.64 25.19
CA GLU A 400 -9.85 14.69 26.51
C GLU A 400 -10.93 14.85 27.59
N THR A 401 -10.65 14.43 28.82
CA THR A 401 -11.49 14.67 30.00
C THR A 401 -10.62 15.00 31.20
N LYS A 402 -11.17 15.75 32.16
CA LYS A 402 -10.49 16.14 33.39
C LYS A 402 -11.27 15.66 34.59
N PHE A 403 -10.53 15.15 35.57
CA PHE A 403 -11.09 14.84 36.88
C PHE A 403 -11.22 16.13 37.71
N ASP A 404 -12.42 16.46 38.18
CA ASP A 404 -12.72 17.72 38.90
C ASP A 404 -12.43 17.66 40.41
N GLY A 405 -12.13 16.47 40.93
CA GLY A 405 -12.00 16.18 42.37
C GLY A 405 -13.06 15.24 42.91
N GLN A 406 -14.11 14.95 42.14
CA GLN A 406 -15.14 13.95 42.46
C GLN A 406 -15.48 13.05 41.25
N GLN A 407 -15.48 13.59 40.03
CA GLN A 407 -15.89 12.89 38.81
C GLN A 407 -15.11 13.40 37.58
N TYR A 408 -15.32 12.75 36.43
CA TYR A 408 -14.81 13.21 35.14
C TYR A 408 -15.77 14.21 34.47
N ASP A 409 -15.23 15.30 33.92
CA ASP A 409 -16.00 16.36 33.26
C ASP A 409 -16.65 15.95 31.91
N LEU A 410 -16.39 14.73 31.46
CA LEU A 410 -16.87 14.15 30.20
C LEU A 410 -18.40 14.24 30.05
N ASP A 411 -19.14 13.85 31.10
CA ASP A 411 -20.61 13.83 31.11
C ASP A 411 -21.18 15.22 30.80
N ALA A 412 -20.78 16.22 31.58
CA ALA A 412 -21.22 17.60 31.43
C ALA A 412 -20.80 18.17 30.07
N CYS A 413 -19.55 17.94 29.66
CA CYS A 413 -19.03 18.40 28.37
C CYS A 413 -19.75 17.77 27.17
N PHE A 414 -20.11 16.49 27.24
CA PHE A 414 -20.90 15.79 26.24
C PHE A 414 -22.34 16.32 26.20
N VAL A 415 -23.01 16.34 27.35
CA VAL A 415 -24.41 16.79 27.49
C VAL A 415 -24.57 18.23 26.99
N ASP A 416 -23.68 19.16 27.35
CA ASP A 416 -23.77 20.55 26.91
C ASP A 416 -23.44 20.73 25.43
N LYS A 417 -22.56 19.91 24.83
CA LYS A 417 -22.38 19.90 23.37
C LYS A 417 -23.65 19.44 22.65
N VAL A 418 -24.34 18.40 23.15
CA VAL A 418 -25.61 17.96 22.54
C VAL A 418 -26.70 19.03 22.70
N LYS A 419 -26.85 19.66 23.87
CA LYS A 419 -27.79 20.79 24.08
C LYS A 419 -27.56 21.97 23.13
N ASN A 420 -26.30 22.26 22.79
CA ASN A 420 -25.91 23.34 21.90
C ASN A 420 -25.93 22.96 20.41
N SER A 421 -26.25 21.70 20.06
CA SER A 421 -26.40 21.25 18.67
C SER A 421 -27.57 21.99 17.98
N PRO A 422 -27.46 22.37 16.70
CA PRO A 422 -28.60 22.88 15.94
C PRO A 422 -29.73 21.84 15.82
N TYR A 423 -29.42 20.55 15.95
CA TYR A 423 -30.41 19.47 15.92
C TYR A 423 -31.15 19.28 17.25
N ALA A 424 -30.65 19.82 18.37
CA ALA A 424 -31.24 19.67 19.72
C ALA A 424 -32.70 20.12 19.87
N LYS A 425 -33.23 20.90 18.90
CA LYS A 425 -34.60 21.43 18.86
C LYS A 425 -35.43 20.86 17.71
N LEU A 426 -34.87 19.96 16.91
CA LEU A 426 -35.52 19.34 15.76
C LEU A 426 -36.03 17.96 16.15
N GLN A 427 -37.34 17.77 16.07
CA GLN A 427 -37.98 16.46 16.31
C GLN A 427 -37.43 15.40 15.34
N ASP A 428 -37.51 14.13 15.76
CA ASP A 428 -36.97 12.96 15.03
C ASP A 428 -35.44 12.98 14.79
N THR A 429 -34.67 13.74 15.58
CA THR A 429 -33.20 13.71 15.58
C THR A 429 -32.63 12.97 16.80
N PRO A 430 -31.45 12.30 16.70
CA PRO A 430 -30.78 11.67 17.84
C PRO A 430 -30.49 12.65 19.00
N GLU A 431 -30.19 13.91 18.69
CA GLU A 431 -29.90 14.94 19.69
C GLU A 431 -31.14 15.33 20.47
N TYR A 432 -32.27 15.56 19.80
CA TYR A 432 -33.54 15.81 20.46
C TYR A 432 -34.01 14.59 21.27
N GLU A 433 -33.92 13.39 20.69
CA GLU A 433 -34.27 12.10 21.33
C GLU A 433 -33.47 11.89 22.62
N PHE A 434 -32.14 12.02 22.57
CA PHE A 434 -31.27 11.97 23.74
C PHE A 434 -31.68 12.98 24.82
N LEU A 435 -31.94 14.23 24.44
CA LEU A 435 -32.29 15.28 25.41
C LEU A 435 -33.67 15.06 26.05
N GLN A 436 -34.64 14.46 25.35
CA GLN A 436 -35.90 14.04 25.99
C GLN A 436 -35.67 12.87 26.96
N LEU A 437 -34.81 11.92 26.58
CA LEU A 437 -34.47 10.76 27.42
C LEU A 437 -33.65 11.16 28.66
N LEU A 438 -32.80 12.19 28.57
CA LEU A 438 -31.99 12.70 29.68
C LEU A 438 -32.81 13.27 30.85
N ASP A 439 -34.01 13.81 30.57
CA ASP A 439 -34.95 14.28 31.59
C ASP A 439 -36.05 13.25 31.93
N THR A 440 -36.00 12.08 31.31
CA THR A 440 -36.96 10.98 31.56
C THR A 440 -36.55 10.19 32.81
N LYS A 441 -37.54 9.71 33.57
CA LYS A 441 -37.29 8.89 34.76
C LYS A 441 -37.07 7.42 34.41
N LEU A 442 -36.32 6.72 35.26
CA LEU A 442 -36.06 5.29 35.18
C LEU A 442 -37.34 4.45 34.99
N GLU A 443 -38.40 4.74 35.76
CA GLU A 443 -39.66 4.00 35.66
C GLU A 443 -40.33 4.17 34.29
N THR A 444 -40.18 5.35 33.66
CA THR A 444 -40.72 5.67 32.33
C THR A 444 -39.87 5.02 31.22
N HIS A 445 -38.56 4.85 31.41
CA HIS A 445 -37.75 4.02 30.52
C HIS A 445 -38.17 2.53 30.61
N GLN A 446 -38.31 2.00 31.84
CA GLN A 446 -38.83 0.65 32.08
C GLN A 446 -40.24 0.44 31.50
N GLU A 447 -41.11 1.44 31.53
CA GLU A 447 -42.42 1.40 30.87
C GLU A 447 -42.30 1.37 29.35
N SER A 448 -41.39 2.15 28.78
CA SER A 448 -41.13 2.21 27.33
C SER A 448 -40.61 0.86 26.80
N ILE A 449 -39.67 0.25 27.53
CA ILE A 449 -39.17 -1.11 27.25
C ILE A 449 -40.32 -2.13 27.32
N ARG A 450 -41.11 -2.12 28.40
CA ARG A 450 -42.27 -3.01 28.56
C ARG A 450 -43.33 -2.82 27.46
N ALA A 451 -43.53 -1.59 26.97
CA ALA A 451 -44.44 -1.28 25.88
C ALA A 451 -43.96 -1.86 24.53
N TYR A 452 -42.68 -1.71 24.21
CA TYR A 452 -42.07 -2.30 23.02
C TYR A 452 -42.18 -3.84 22.99
N PHE A 453 -41.79 -4.54 24.07
CA PHE A 453 -41.93 -6.00 24.14
C PHE A 453 -43.38 -6.46 24.01
N LYS A 454 -44.34 -5.70 24.57
CA LYS A 454 -45.78 -5.95 24.40
C LYS A 454 -46.22 -5.79 22.94
N ALA A 455 -45.67 -4.82 22.21
CA ALA A 455 -45.96 -4.59 20.80
C ALA A 455 -45.38 -5.70 19.90
N VAL A 456 -44.09 -6.03 20.04
CA VAL A 456 -43.43 -7.15 19.33
C VAL A 456 -44.18 -8.47 19.57
N LYS A 457 -44.58 -8.75 20.81
CA LYS A 457 -45.35 -9.95 21.19
C LYS A 457 -46.78 -9.94 20.62
N ALA A 458 -47.41 -8.77 20.50
CA ALA A 458 -48.71 -8.63 19.85
C ALA A 458 -48.61 -8.82 18.33
N ARG A 459 -47.56 -8.31 17.67
CA ARG A 459 -47.29 -8.51 16.24
C ARG A 459 -47.09 -10.00 15.92
N MET A 460 -46.20 -10.67 16.65
CA MET A 460 -45.95 -12.11 16.54
C MET A 460 -47.21 -12.98 16.75
N LYS A 461 -48.15 -12.54 17.60
CA LYS A 461 -49.43 -13.24 17.80
C LYS A 461 -50.45 -12.97 16.70
N LYS A 462 -50.44 -11.77 16.10
CA LYS A 462 -51.42 -11.34 15.09
C LYS A 462 -51.13 -11.95 13.72
N ASP A 463 -49.87 -11.91 13.29
CA ASP A 463 -49.42 -12.45 12.02
C ASP A 463 -47.98 -12.98 12.19
N PRO A 464 -47.80 -14.26 12.57
CA PRO A 464 -46.49 -14.80 12.86
C PRO A 464 -45.60 -14.91 11.61
N VAL A 465 -46.17 -15.06 10.41
CA VAL A 465 -45.36 -15.19 9.19
C VAL A 465 -44.87 -13.82 8.74
N ALA A 466 -45.74 -12.81 8.67
CA ALA A 466 -45.31 -11.45 8.30
C ALA A 466 -44.40 -10.81 9.35
N ALA A 467 -44.54 -11.18 10.63
CA ALA A 467 -43.62 -10.75 11.69
C ALA A 467 -42.23 -11.40 11.56
N LEU A 468 -42.17 -12.70 11.22
CA LEU A 468 -40.90 -13.38 10.98
C LEU A 468 -40.24 -12.93 9.68
N GLU A 469 -41.01 -12.68 8.61
CA GLU A 469 -40.47 -12.07 7.39
C GLU A 469 -39.80 -10.73 7.73
N ASP A 470 -40.50 -9.81 8.41
CA ASP A 470 -39.91 -8.54 8.87
C ASP A 470 -38.61 -8.76 9.66
N TYR A 471 -38.62 -9.51 10.76
CA TYR A 471 -37.45 -9.58 11.63
C TYR A 471 -36.25 -10.31 10.98
N LEU A 472 -36.51 -11.29 10.11
CA LEU A 472 -35.46 -11.91 9.28
C LEU A 472 -34.94 -10.95 8.19
N THR A 473 -35.79 -10.08 7.63
CA THR A 473 -35.34 -8.98 6.76
C THR A 473 -34.45 -7.99 7.52
N LEU A 474 -34.73 -7.70 8.80
CA LEU A 474 -33.85 -6.88 9.64
C LEU A 474 -32.52 -7.58 9.96
N ALA A 475 -32.54 -8.91 10.16
CA ALA A 475 -31.31 -9.69 10.31
C ALA A 475 -30.47 -9.64 9.02
N GLU A 476 -31.08 -9.82 7.85
CA GLU A 476 -30.42 -9.68 6.55
C GLU A 476 -29.94 -8.24 6.27
N SER A 477 -30.67 -7.22 6.73
CA SER A 477 -30.25 -5.81 6.67
C SER A 477 -28.94 -5.62 7.44
N ARG A 478 -28.88 -6.06 8.71
CA ARG A 478 -27.65 -6.02 9.52
C ARG A 478 -26.52 -6.86 8.89
N ARG A 479 -26.83 -8.02 8.29
CA ARG A 479 -25.85 -8.80 7.52
C ARG A 479 -25.30 -8.05 6.30
N ARG A 480 -26.14 -7.36 5.53
CA ARG A 480 -25.70 -6.56 4.35
C ARG A 480 -24.89 -5.31 4.74
N ILE A 481 -25.03 -4.82 5.96
CA ILE A 481 -24.18 -3.76 6.53
C ILE A 481 -22.81 -4.33 6.98
N TYR A 482 -22.79 -5.58 7.48
CA TYR A 482 -21.57 -6.26 7.96
C TYR A 482 -20.72 -6.93 6.87
N ARG A 483 -21.33 -7.64 5.91
CA ARG A 483 -20.60 -8.39 4.86
C ARG A 483 -19.51 -7.57 4.17
N PRO A 484 -19.68 -6.26 3.86
CA PRO A 484 -18.65 -5.45 3.23
C PRO A 484 -17.42 -5.11 4.11
N LEU A 485 -17.17 -5.82 5.22
CA LEU A 485 -16.01 -5.68 6.11
C LEU A 485 -14.99 -6.81 5.86
N PRO A 486 -13.69 -6.64 6.22
CA PRO A 486 -12.62 -7.57 5.85
C PRO A 486 -12.52 -8.82 6.75
N LEU A 487 -13.64 -9.53 6.92
CA LEU A 487 -13.78 -10.75 7.75
C LEU A 487 -14.32 -11.92 6.90
N ASP A 488 -13.44 -12.45 6.04
CA ASP A 488 -13.73 -13.42 4.97
C ASP A 488 -14.10 -14.85 5.46
N GLU A 489 -14.03 -15.11 6.76
CA GLU A 489 -14.18 -16.47 7.33
C GLU A 489 -15.64 -16.99 7.37
N PHE A 490 -16.63 -16.15 7.04
CA PHE A 490 -18.06 -16.45 7.30
C PHE A 490 -18.91 -16.82 6.05
N GLY A 491 -18.27 -17.03 4.89
CA GLY A 491 -18.97 -17.33 3.63
C GLY A 491 -20.05 -18.43 3.71
N PRO A 492 -19.74 -19.66 4.14
CA PRO A 492 -20.71 -20.76 4.22
C PRO A 492 -21.54 -20.78 5.52
N THR A 493 -21.35 -19.83 6.44
CA THR A 493 -22.06 -19.77 7.73
C THR A 493 -23.12 -18.67 7.81
N MET A 494 -23.15 -17.74 6.84
CA MET A 494 -24.07 -16.59 6.84
C MET A 494 -25.09 -16.64 5.68
N PRO A 495 -26.39 -16.84 5.97
CA PRO A 495 -27.42 -16.97 4.93
C PRO A 495 -27.72 -15.63 4.24
N PHE A 496 -28.14 -15.69 2.98
CA PHE A 496 -28.39 -14.55 2.08
C PHE A 496 -29.82 -14.60 1.52
N ALA A 497 -30.57 -13.49 1.54
CA ALA A 497 -31.95 -13.45 1.01
C ALA A 497 -31.98 -13.02 -0.47
N LEU A 498 -32.51 -13.89 -1.34
CA LEU A 498 -32.63 -13.59 -2.79
C LEU A 498 -33.90 -12.81 -3.17
N LYS A 499 -34.90 -12.68 -2.28
CA LYS A 499 -36.14 -11.91 -2.57
C LYS A 499 -35.89 -10.43 -2.89
N TYR A 500 -34.81 -9.86 -2.36
CA TYR A 500 -34.58 -8.41 -2.42
C TYR A 500 -33.96 -8.02 -3.77
N PRO A 501 -34.65 -7.19 -4.59
CA PRO A 501 -34.44 -7.11 -6.04
C PRO A 501 -33.15 -6.38 -6.45
N ASP A 502 -32.46 -5.77 -5.49
CA ASP A 502 -31.11 -5.27 -5.67
C ASP A 502 -30.20 -6.01 -4.67
N VAL A 503 -29.27 -6.80 -5.20
CA VAL A 503 -28.25 -7.53 -4.41
C VAL A 503 -26.96 -6.73 -4.23
N ASN A 504 -26.87 -5.56 -4.87
CA ASN A 504 -25.70 -4.69 -4.96
C ASN A 504 -25.76 -3.55 -3.92
N VAL A 505 -26.96 -3.21 -3.44
CA VAL A 505 -27.19 -2.08 -2.53
C VAL A 505 -27.36 -2.53 -1.06
N PRO A 506 -26.67 -1.89 -0.09
CA PRO A 506 -26.91 -2.12 1.34
C PRO A 506 -28.36 -1.84 1.75
N MET A 507 -28.99 -2.81 2.39
CA MET A 507 -30.37 -2.69 2.85
C MET A 507 -30.39 -1.99 4.21
N TYR A 508 -30.74 -0.70 4.25
CA TYR A 508 -30.81 0.10 5.47
C TYR A 508 -32.21 0.11 6.11
N LEU A 509 -32.45 -0.84 7.01
CA LEU A 509 -33.70 -0.98 7.78
C LEU A 509 -33.43 -0.88 9.28
N GLU A 510 -34.41 -0.39 10.02
CA GLU A 510 -34.39 -0.29 11.48
C GLU A 510 -35.72 -0.76 12.08
N MET A 511 -35.63 -1.28 13.31
CA MET A 511 -36.81 -1.57 14.14
C MET A 511 -37.43 -0.26 14.63
N ALA A 512 -38.76 -0.24 14.77
CA ALA A 512 -39.54 0.87 15.30
C ALA A 512 -40.14 0.56 16.68
N PRO A 513 -40.59 1.58 17.46
CA PRO A 513 -41.08 1.39 18.84
C PRO A 513 -42.31 0.49 18.99
N ASP A 514 -43.07 0.28 17.92
CA ASP A 514 -44.25 -0.60 17.86
C ASP A 514 -43.92 -2.03 17.36
N GLY A 515 -42.65 -2.34 17.16
CA GLY A 515 -42.19 -3.62 16.62
C GLY A 515 -42.43 -3.79 15.12
N THR A 516 -42.65 -2.71 14.36
CA THR A 516 -42.62 -2.72 12.89
C THR A 516 -41.23 -2.40 12.35
N LEU A 517 -40.97 -2.69 11.07
CA LEU A 517 -39.81 -2.16 10.38
C LEU A 517 -40.09 -0.83 9.69
N ARG A 518 -39.08 0.03 9.65
CA ARG A 518 -39.03 1.20 8.77
C ARG A 518 -37.66 1.30 8.08
N LYS A 519 -37.59 2.07 7.00
CA LYS A 519 -36.30 2.44 6.40
C LYS A 519 -35.59 3.43 7.31
N ILE A 520 -34.28 3.28 7.45
CA ILE A 520 -33.43 4.25 8.16
C ILE A 520 -33.58 5.62 7.46
N PRO A 521 -33.73 6.75 8.18
CA PRO A 521 -33.76 8.08 7.57
C PRO A 521 -32.50 8.40 6.78
N SER A 522 -32.57 9.27 5.77
CA SER A 522 -31.42 9.58 4.88
C SER A 522 -30.15 10.02 5.63
N ARG A 523 -30.30 10.71 6.79
CA ARG A 523 -29.20 11.07 7.70
C ARG A 523 -28.45 9.82 8.21
N GLY A 524 -29.19 8.82 8.69
CA GLY A 524 -28.65 7.53 9.15
C GLY A 524 -28.09 6.67 8.03
N GLN A 525 -28.70 6.66 6.85
CA GLN A 525 -28.15 5.96 5.68
C GLN A 525 -26.79 6.55 5.25
N ALA A 526 -26.68 7.88 5.23
CA ALA A 526 -25.43 8.58 4.94
C ALA A 526 -24.36 8.30 6.00
N PHE A 527 -24.72 8.32 7.29
CA PHE A 527 -23.84 7.95 8.39
C PHE A 527 -23.30 6.51 8.22
N LEU A 528 -24.18 5.51 8.06
CA LEU A 528 -23.79 4.11 7.97
C LEU A 528 -22.96 3.83 6.71
N THR A 529 -23.32 4.43 5.56
CA THR A 529 -22.51 4.32 4.33
C THR A 529 -21.10 4.90 4.53
N LYS A 530 -20.98 6.07 5.16
CA LYS A 530 -19.69 6.73 5.45
C LYS A 530 -18.83 5.87 6.39
N TRP A 531 -19.43 5.38 7.49
CA TRP A 531 -18.71 4.67 8.54
C TRP A 531 -18.31 3.25 8.12
N THR A 532 -19.22 2.45 7.54
CA THR A 532 -18.89 1.09 7.08
C THR A 532 -17.88 1.08 5.92
N SER A 533 -17.90 2.08 5.05
CA SER A 533 -16.82 2.29 4.07
C SER A 533 -15.48 2.58 4.74
N SER A 534 -15.45 3.38 5.82
CA SER A 534 -14.22 3.65 6.57
C SER A 534 -13.71 2.47 7.42
N LEU A 535 -14.59 1.53 7.79
CA LEU A 535 -14.21 0.26 8.44
C LEU A 535 -13.70 -0.81 7.45
N SER A 536 -13.98 -0.65 6.15
CA SER A 536 -13.58 -1.61 5.11
C SER A 536 -12.26 -1.30 4.39
N GLY A 537 -11.56 -0.23 4.79
CA GLY A 537 -10.26 0.12 4.24
C GLY A 537 -9.09 -0.62 4.91
N VAL A 538 -7.91 -0.54 4.30
CA VAL A 538 -6.65 -1.11 4.81
C VAL A 538 -6.17 -0.50 6.15
N ASP A 539 -6.76 0.62 6.58
CA ASP A 539 -6.58 1.26 7.88
C ASP A 539 -8.00 1.57 8.42
N PRO A 540 -8.65 0.62 9.13
CA PRO A 540 -10.07 0.69 9.43
C PRO A 540 -10.38 1.68 10.55
N GLN A 541 -11.24 2.66 10.25
CA GLN A 541 -11.50 3.79 11.14
C GLN A 541 -12.69 3.54 12.04
N ILE A 542 -12.41 3.01 13.24
CA ILE A 542 -13.40 2.68 14.26
C ILE A 542 -14.27 3.89 14.63
N LEU A 543 -13.66 5.06 14.80
CA LEU A 543 -14.37 6.28 15.21
C LEU A 543 -14.99 7.02 14.00
N PRO A 544 -16.31 7.27 13.97
CA PRO A 544 -16.96 7.99 12.88
C PRO A 544 -16.55 9.47 12.86
N SER A 545 -16.40 10.06 11.67
CA SER A 545 -16.14 11.49 11.52
C SER A 545 -17.44 12.31 11.43
N ALA A 546 -17.46 13.44 12.14
CA ALA A 546 -18.62 14.32 12.31
C ALA A 546 -19.35 14.70 11.01
N GLU A 547 -20.65 14.99 11.11
CA GLU A 547 -21.55 15.22 9.98
C GLU A 547 -21.41 16.59 9.32
N ALA A 548 -21.17 17.63 10.12
CA ALA A 548 -20.97 19.00 9.61
C ALA A 548 -19.53 19.24 9.10
N ALA A 549 -18.63 18.27 9.31
CA ALA A 549 -17.40 18.21 8.54
C ALA A 549 -17.70 17.65 7.13
N PRO A 550 -16.91 18.01 6.09
CA PRO A 550 -16.85 17.20 4.88
C PRO A 550 -16.42 15.76 5.22
N SER A 551 -16.29 14.88 4.23
CA SER A 551 -15.75 13.52 4.47
C SER A 551 -14.26 13.57 4.82
N LYS A 552 -13.97 13.98 6.06
CA LYS A 552 -12.66 13.90 6.69
C LYS A 552 -12.39 12.43 6.99
N ALA A 553 -11.31 11.91 6.41
CA ALA A 553 -10.49 10.93 7.11
C ALA A 553 -10.18 11.47 8.53
N PRO A 554 -10.06 10.61 9.56
CA PRO A 554 -10.32 10.97 10.96
C PRO A 554 -9.62 12.22 11.55
N VAL A 555 -10.19 12.65 12.67
CA VAL A 555 -10.31 14.05 13.10
C VAL A 555 -9.03 14.63 13.73
N ALA A 556 -8.96 15.97 13.80
CA ALA A 556 -8.03 16.78 14.61
C ALA A 556 -6.60 17.03 14.10
N ILE A 557 -6.45 17.09 12.77
CA ILE A 557 -5.33 17.73 12.02
C ILE A 557 -4.85 19.09 12.59
N ASP A 558 -5.69 19.82 13.35
CA ASP A 558 -5.39 21.19 13.81
C ASP A 558 -5.04 21.32 15.32
N ALA A 559 -5.03 20.22 16.07
CA ALA A 559 -4.57 20.18 17.46
C ALA A 559 -3.20 19.49 17.63
N LEU A 560 -2.81 18.65 16.64
CA LEU A 560 -1.50 18.01 16.53
C LEU A 560 -1.02 18.11 15.07
N PRO A 561 0.30 18.11 14.77
CA PRO A 561 0.82 18.61 13.50
C PRO A 561 0.33 17.86 12.24
N ARG A 562 -0.28 18.61 11.32
CA ARG A 562 -1.06 18.15 10.14
C ARG A 562 -0.44 16.99 9.33
N PRO A 563 -1.00 15.78 9.35
CA PRO A 563 -0.92 14.80 8.26
C PRO A 563 -2.11 14.98 7.30
N SER A 564 -1.95 14.64 6.03
CA SER A 564 -2.92 15.03 4.98
C SER A 564 -4.20 14.17 4.93
N ARG A 565 -5.26 14.74 4.34
CA ARG A 565 -5.87 14.19 3.11
C ARG A 565 -6.77 15.19 2.37
N LEU A 566 -6.79 15.02 1.05
CA LEU A 566 -7.69 15.63 0.07
C LEU A 566 -9.11 15.01 0.21
N ALA A 567 -10.19 15.47 -0.44
CA ALA A 567 -10.24 16.22 -1.70
C ALA A 567 -11.55 17.04 -1.89
N ALA A 568 -11.58 17.77 -3.02
CA ALA A 568 -12.75 18.14 -3.82
C ALA A 568 -13.81 19.08 -3.18
N PRO A 569 -14.87 19.51 -3.90
CA PRO A 569 -15.01 19.61 -5.37
C PRO A 569 -15.31 21.05 -5.85
N CYS A 570 -15.11 21.32 -7.14
CA CYS A 570 -15.54 22.58 -7.76
C CYS A 570 -17.06 22.60 -8.04
N GLN A 571 -17.85 23.38 -7.27
CA GLN A 571 -19.14 23.89 -7.77
C GLN A 571 -19.35 25.40 -7.54
N ALA A 572 -19.67 26.03 -8.67
CA ALA A 572 -20.19 27.37 -8.93
C ALA A 572 -20.74 28.20 -7.74
N THR A 573 -20.32 29.47 -7.68
CA THR A 573 -20.98 30.57 -8.44
C THR A 573 -19.88 31.59 -8.85
N SER A 574 -20.03 32.51 -9.80
CA SER A 574 -21.25 33.08 -10.41
C SER A 574 -21.11 33.46 -11.88
N SER A 575 -22.27 33.67 -12.50
CA SER A 575 -22.50 34.45 -13.72
C SER A 575 -21.89 35.86 -13.75
N GLN A 576 -21.79 36.42 -14.98
CA GLN A 576 -21.52 37.83 -15.33
C GLN A 576 -20.04 38.30 -15.20
N GLY A 577 -19.34 38.75 -16.24
CA GLY A 577 -19.57 38.65 -17.70
C GLY A 577 -19.27 39.94 -18.48
N ARG A 578 -18.65 39.79 -19.67
CA ARG A 578 -18.21 40.84 -20.64
C ARG A 578 -17.05 41.72 -20.12
N SER A 579 -16.07 42.12 -20.93
CA SER A 579 -15.67 41.75 -22.31
C SER A 579 -14.17 42.05 -22.50
N GLY A 580 -13.53 41.67 -23.63
CA GLY A 580 -12.09 41.91 -23.88
C GLY A 580 -11.85 43.34 -24.39
N PRO A 581 -11.46 43.54 -25.66
CA PRO A 581 -10.18 42.60 -26.88
C PRO A 581 -8.74 42.79 -26.35
N ALA A 582 -7.57 42.52 -26.96
CA ALA A 582 -7.05 41.73 -28.09
C ALA A 582 -7.90 41.54 -29.37
N PRO A 583 -7.38 41.91 -30.57
CA PRO A 583 -6.73 40.87 -31.41
C PRO A 583 -5.67 41.40 -32.42
N VAL A 584 -5.25 40.53 -33.37
CA VAL A 584 -4.61 40.84 -34.68
C VAL A 584 -3.29 41.65 -34.56
N ALA A 585 -2.09 41.06 -34.45
CA ALA A 585 -1.53 39.86 -35.10
C ALA A 585 -1.41 39.96 -36.64
N LYS A 586 -0.19 39.76 -37.16
CA LYS A 586 0.27 39.58 -38.57
C LYS A 586 1.80 39.74 -38.56
N GLY A 587 2.63 38.93 -39.21
CA GLY A 587 2.46 37.60 -39.82
C GLY A 587 3.78 36.80 -39.60
N CYS A 588 3.84 35.49 -39.84
CA CYS A 588 4.01 34.95 -41.19
C CYS A 588 4.94 35.84 -42.03
N PRO A 589 6.28 35.74 -41.81
CA PRO A 589 7.07 34.91 -42.72
C PRO A 589 8.35 34.27 -42.13
N PHE A 590 8.86 33.21 -42.77
CA PHE A 590 10.33 33.10 -42.91
C PHE A 590 10.77 34.06 -44.02
N MET A 591 11.80 34.88 -43.77
CA MET A 591 12.32 35.78 -44.80
C MET A 591 12.90 34.98 -45.99
N SER A 592 12.69 35.35 -47.26
CA SER A 592 12.10 36.60 -47.78
C SER A 592 11.42 36.46 -49.14
N ALA A 593 10.39 37.27 -49.38
CA ALA A 593 10.12 37.87 -50.69
C ALA A 593 10.32 39.40 -50.58
N LYS A 594 10.80 40.06 -51.63
CA LYS A 594 11.18 41.49 -51.60
C LYS A 594 10.09 42.42 -52.15
N SER A 595 10.20 43.71 -51.77
CA SER A 595 9.51 44.91 -52.28
C SER A 595 8.09 45.21 -51.74
N ALA A 596 7.69 46.46 -51.44
CA ALA A 596 8.47 47.71 -51.20
C ALA A 596 7.62 48.84 -50.53
N VAL A 597 8.30 49.94 -50.12
CA VAL A 597 7.80 51.32 -49.89
C VAL A 597 7.15 51.71 -48.53
N LYS A 598 7.99 52.29 -47.65
CA LYS A 598 7.85 53.54 -46.84
C LYS A 598 6.51 53.96 -46.14
N SER A 599 6.62 54.09 -44.81
CA SER A 599 6.44 55.35 -44.01
C SER A 599 5.08 56.08 -43.93
N THR A 600 4.48 56.17 -42.74
CA THR A 600 4.44 57.43 -41.91
C THR A 600 3.76 57.27 -40.53
N ASN A 601 4.21 58.10 -39.59
CA ASN A 601 3.62 58.65 -38.34
C ASN A 601 2.16 58.30 -37.93
N GLY A 602 1.90 58.14 -36.62
CA GLY A 602 0.55 58.25 -36.05
C GLY A 602 0.46 58.01 -34.52
N ASN A 603 -0.07 58.98 -33.79
CA ASN A 603 -0.25 58.96 -32.33
C ASN A 603 -1.60 58.36 -31.89
N THR A 604 -1.80 58.28 -30.56
CA THR A 604 -3.07 58.10 -29.80
C THR A 604 -3.72 56.71 -29.74
N ALA A 605 -4.44 56.48 -28.64
CA ALA A 605 -4.84 55.16 -28.14
C ALA A 605 -6.34 54.88 -28.29
N ALA A 606 -6.68 53.61 -28.45
CA ALA A 606 -8.02 53.05 -28.25
C ALA A 606 -7.90 51.60 -27.77
N LYS A 607 -8.85 51.13 -26.95
CA LYS A 607 -8.99 49.70 -26.66
C LYS A 607 -9.41 48.97 -27.94
N LEU A 608 -8.81 47.81 -28.20
CA LEU A 608 -9.52 46.68 -28.79
C LEU A 608 -9.41 45.54 -27.75
N ASP A 609 -10.45 44.82 -27.22
CA ASP A 609 -12.39 42.70 -27.60
C ASP A 609 -12.11 41.15 -27.97
N LEU A 610 -12.08 40.25 -26.97
CA LEU A 610 -11.34 38.99 -27.07
C LEU A 610 -12.28 37.89 -27.55
N VAL A 611 -12.13 37.52 -28.83
CA VAL A 611 -13.11 36.69 -29.55
C VAL A 611 -13.02 35.22 -29.14
N THR A 612 -13.96 34.79 -28.30
CA THR A 612 -14.25 33.36 -28.10
C THR A 612 -14.95 32.81 -29.34
N LEU A 613 -14.33 31.89 -30.07
CA LEU A 613 -14.95 31.19 -31.19
C LEU A 613 -15.80 30.01 -30.70
N THR A 614 -16.99 30.28 -30.17
CA THR A 614 -18.06 29.28 -30.24
C THR A 614 -18.39 29.03 -31.71
N PRO A 615 -18.36 27.78 -32.21
CA PRO A 615 -18.71 27.51 -33.60
C PRO A 615 -20.16 27.94 -33.86
N LYS A 616 -20.40 28.66 -34.97
CA LYS A 616 -21.72 29.21 -35.33
C LYS A 616 -22.75 28.16 -35.74
N ARG A 617 -22.33 26.91 -35.84
CA ARG A 617 -23.12 25.70 -36.06
C ARG A 617 -22.73 24.68 -35.00
N SER A 618 -23.60 23.72 -34.70
CA SER A 618 -23.16 22.48 -34.05
C SER A 618 -22.10 21.81 -34.94
N PRO A 619 -20.97 21.30 -34.39
CA PRO A 619 -20.05 20.48 -35.17
C PRO A 619 -20.79 19.22 -35.63
N THR A 620 -20.41 18.70 -36.80
CA THR A 620 -21.01 17.56 -37.49
C THR A 620 -20.00 16.43 -37.61
N TRP A 621 -20.48 15.19 -37.79
CA TRP A 621 -19.59 14.06 -38.04
C TRP A 621 -18.70 14.28 -39.27
N THR A 622 -19.32 14.63 -40.40
CA THR A 622 -18.65 14.61 -41.71
C THR A 622 -17.66 15.75 -41.89
N ASP A 623 -18.03 16.98 -41.51
CA ASP A 623 -17.19 18.16 -41.75
C ASP A 623 -16.20 18.45 -40.61
N ASP A 624 -16.53 18.03 -39.38
CA ASP A 624 -15.83 18.50 -38.17
C ASP A 624 -15.17 17.35 -37.40
N ILE A 625 -15.87 16.24 -37.08
CA ILE A 625 -15.32 15.18 -36.20
C ILE A 625 -14.46 14.16 -36.94
N LEU A 626 -14.90 13.64 -38.09
CA LEU A 626 -14.14 12.66 -38.88
C LEU A 626 -12.75 13.20 -39.30
N PRO A 627 -12.58 14.49 -39.67
CA PRO A 627 -11.26 15.08 -39.89
C PRO A 627 -10.34 15.11 -38.67
N LEU A 628 -10.84 15.23 -37.44
CA LEU A 628 -10.02 15.13 -36.22
C LEU A 628 -9.43 13.72 -36.04
N ILE A 629 -10.11 12.70 -36.57
CA ILE A 629 -9.70 11.29 -36.48
C ILE A 629 -8.80 10.91 -37.64
N GLN A 630 -9.17 11.26 -38.88
CA GLN A 630 -8.46 10.85 -40.10
C GLN A 630 -7.28 11.76 -40.46
N THR A 631 -7.34 13.04 -40.13
CA THR A 631 -6.33 14.06 -40.49
C THR A 631 -6.16 15.09 -39.35
N PRO A 632 -5.76 14.66 -38.14
CA PRO A 632 -5.63 15.50 -36.96
C PRO A 632 -4.70 16.71 -37.19
N TYR A 633 -5.26 17.92 -37.15
CA TYR A 633 -4.56 19.16 -37.52
C TYR A 633 -3.39 19.56 -36.61
N TRP A 634 -3.28 18.96 -35.43
CA TRP A 634 -2.28 19.27 -34.40
C TRP A 634 -1.08 18.30 -34.41
N VAL A 635 -1.16 17.22 -35.18
CA VAL A 635 -0.12 16.19 -35.29
C VAL A 635 1.02 16.64 -36.19
N SER A 636 2.26 16.35 -35.79
CA SER A 636 3.45 16.59 -36.62
C SER A 636 3.71 15.45 -37.63
N GLY A 637 4.33 15.76 -38.77
CA GLY A 637 4.61 14.76 -39.83
C GLY A 637 3.50 14.66 -40.87
N ASP A 638 2.94 13.45 -41.08
CA ASP A 638 1.79 13.20 -41.96
C ASP A 638 0.55 12.85 -41.11
N PRO A 639 -0.39 13.79 -40.92
CA PRO A 639 -1.63 13.54 -40.19
C PRO A 639 -2.47 12.40 -40.77
N SER A 640 -2.41 12.14 -42.08
CA SER A 640 -3.20 11.11 -42.74
C SER A 640 -2.70 9.70 -42.39
N ALA A 641 -1.37 9.53 -42.36
CA ALA A 641 -0.74 8.31 -41.90
C ALA A 641 -1.00 8.07 -40.39
N THR A 642 -0.89 9.11 -39.57
CA THR A 642 -1.13 9.02 -38.13
C THR A 642 -2.60 8.74 -37.79
N GLY A 643 -3.55 9.43 -38.43
CA GLY A 643 -4.98 9.18 -38.26
C GLY A 643 -5.38 7.77 -38.70
N LYS A 644 -4.82 7.29 -39.82
CA LYS A 644 -4.97 5.88 -40.24
C LYS A 644 -4.42 4.91 -39.18
N LEU A 645 -3.23 5.16 -38.64
CA LEU A 645 -2.63 4.32 -37.58
C LEU A 645 -3.52 4.25 -36.33
N TRP A 646 -4.14 5.37 -35.93
CA TRP A 646 -5.09 5.40 -34.80
C TRP A 646 -6.33 4.55 -35.07
N ILE A 647 -6.92 4.66 -36.27
CA ILE A 647 -8.08 3.83 -36.67
C ILE A 647 -7.71 2.35 -36.69
N ASP A 648 -6.62 1.98 -37.36
CA ASP A 648 -6.16 0.59 -37.47
C ASP A 648 -5.91 -0.03 -36.08
N LYS A 649 -5.28 0.71 -35.16
CA LYS A 649 -5.02 0.24 -33.79
C LYS A 649 -6.27 0.08 -32.93
N MET A 650 -7.26 0.96 -33.05
CA MET A 650 -8.51 0.83 -32.29
C MET A 650 -9.40 -0.31 -32.79
N VAL A 651 -9.35 -0.62 -34.09
CA VAL A 651 -9.98 -1.82 -34.67
C VAL A 651 -9.28 -3.11 -34.20
N GLU A 652 -7.94 -3.10 -34.12
CA GLU A 652 -7.12 -4.21 -33.62
C GLU A 652 -7.36 -4.51 -32.13
N TRP A 653 -7.39 -3.49 -31.28
CA TRP A 653 -7.39 -3.66 -29.81
C TRP A 653 -8.78 -3.71 -29.16
N GLY A 654 -9.72 -2.87 -29.62
CA GLY A 654 -11.06 -2.77 -29.03
C GLY A 654 -12.20 -3.18 -29.97
N HIS A 655 -11.89 -3.47 -31.24
CA HIS A 655 -12.86 -3.55 -32.34
C HIS A 655 -13.65 -2.25 -32.55
N TRP A 656 -13.06 -1.09 -32.23
CA TRP A 656 -13.68 0.22 -32.41
C TRP A 656 -13.20 0.84 -33.72
N ASN A 657 -14.07 0.90 -34.73
CA ASN A 657 -13.79 1.55 -35.99
C ASN A 657 -14.03 3.06 -35.87
N LEU A 658 -12.98 3.82 -35.53
CA LEU A 658 -13.06 5.28 -35.42
C LEU A 658 -13.41 6.00 -36.73
N ALA A 659 -13.41 5.33 -37.89
CA ALA A 659 -13.93 5.89 -39.14
C ALA A 659 -15.44 5.65 -39.36
N SER A 660 -16.11 4.92 -38.46
CA SER A 660 -17.54 4.60 -38.54
C SER A 660 -18.37 5.52 -37.64
N TYR A 661 -19.26 6.30 -38.24
CA TYR A 661 -20.18 7.20 -37.53
C TYR A 661 -21.04 6.48 -36.48
N GLU A 662 -21.63 5.33 -36.82
CA GLU A 662 -22.51 4.61 -35.88
C GLU A 662 -21.73 4.03 -34.68
N ASP A 663 -20.49 3.59 -34.91
CA ASP A 663 -19.61 2.97 -33.91
C ASP A 663 -19.08 4.02 -32.92
N VAL A 664 -18.60 5.16 -33.45
CA VAL A 664 -18.18 6.30 -32.62
C VAL A 664 -19.35 6.94 -31.90
N LYS A 665 -20.56 6.95 -32.50
CA LYS A 665 -21.79 7.42 -31.87
C LYS A 665 -22.21 6.53 -30.69
N GLU A 666 -22.27 5.21 -30.88
CA GLU A 666 -22.59 4.25 -29.82
C GLU A 666 -21.63 4.38 -28.62
N LYS A 667 -20.33 4.55 -28.90
CA LYS A 667 -19.27 4.51 -27.89
C LYS A 667 -18.78 5.89 -27.44
N ALA A 668 -19.46 6.97 -27.83
CA ALA A 668 -18.95 8.34 -27.76
C ALA A 668 -18.53 8.82 -26.36
N VAL A 669 -19.29 8.45 -25.32
CA VAL A 669 -18.97 8.82 -23.92
C VAL A 669 -17.66 8.17 -23.48
N SER A 670 -17.47 6.89 -23.80
CA SER A 670 -16.24 6.14 -23.53
C SER A 670 -15.07 6.67 -24.36
N ILE A 671 -15.26 6.92 -25.65
CA ILE A 671 -14.23 7.52 -26.53
C ILE A 671 -13.78 8.89 -25.98
N TYR A 672 -14.72 9.76 -25.57
CA TYR A 672 -14.34 11.03 -24.93
C TYR A 672 -13.59 10.84 -23.62
N GLN A 673 -14.00 9.89 -22.77
CA GLN A 673 -13.27 9.56 -21.53
C GLN A 673 -11.84 9.08 -21.84
N HIS A 674 -11.65 8.22 -22.83
CA HIS A 674 -10.32 7.74 -23.22
C HIS A 674 -9.44 8.84 -23.82
N LEU A 675 -10.00 9.71 -24.66
CA LEU A 675 -9.30 10.87 -25.22
C LEU A 675 -8.95 11.89 -24.11
N ARG A 676 -9.87 12.17 -23.17
CA ARG A 676 -9.66 13.15 -22.09
C ARG A 676 -8.74 12.64 -20.96
N THR A 677 -8.63 11.32 -20.79
CA THR A 677 -7.64 10.66 -19.91
C THR A 677 -6.30 10.38 -20.58
N LYS A 678 -6.15 10.71 -21.88
CA LYS A 678 -4.93 10.42 -22.69
C LYS A 678 -4.57 8.94 -22.77
N SER A 679 -5.55 8.05 -22.57
CA SER A 679 -5.44 6.63 -22.91
C SER A 679 -5.69 6.36 -24.41
N MET A 680 -6.27 7.34 -25.11
CA MET A 680 -6.31 7.41 -26.57
C MET A 680 -5.77 8.77 -27.08
N PRO A 681 -5.14 8.82 -28.26
CA PRO A 681 -4.59 7.68 -29.01
C PRO A 681 -3.44 7.00 -28.24
N ILE A 682 -3.23 5.71 -28.48
CA ILE A 682 -2.08 4.98 -27.92
C ILE A 682 -0.81 5.50 -28.63
N THR A 683 -0.02 6.31 -27.92
CA THR A 683 1.12 7.02 -28.50
C THR A 683 2.20 7.32 -27.45
N ARG A 684 3.40 7.68 -27.91
CA ARG A 684 4.51 8.15 -27.07
C ARG A 684 4.88 9.62 -27.29
N ASP A 685 4.45 10.22 -28.39
CA ASP A 685 4.62 11.66 -28.61
C ASP A 685 3.45 12.39 -27.93
N PRO A 686 3.69 13.21 -26.89
CA PRO A 686 2.63 13.95 -26.22
C PRO A 686 1.93 14.98 -27.12
N GLN A 687 2.51 15.35 -28.27
CA GLN A 687 1.87 16.20 -29.27
C GLN A 687 0.76 15.48 -30.04
N ASN A 688 0.68 14.15 -30.00
CA ASN A 688 -0.39 13.40 -30.69
C ASN A 688 -1.71 13.35 -29.90
N TYR A 689 -1.70 13.65 -28.59
CA TYR A 689 -2.93 13.70 -27.79
C TYR A 689 -3.85 14.83 -28.25
N TRP A 690 -5.17 14.60 -28.14
CA TRP A 690 -6.16 15.56 -28.61
C TRP A 690 -6.10 16.86 -27.78
N PRO A 691 -5.99 18.05 -28.40
CA PRO A 691 -6.02 19.32 -27.67
C PRO A 691 -7.45 19.60 -27.15
N GLU A 692 -7.56 20.43 -26.11
CA GLU A 692 -8.86 20.75 -25.48
C GLU A 692 -9.88 21.33 -26.49
N GLU A 693 -9.41 21.99 -27.56
CA GLU A 693 -10.23 22.47 -28.67
C GLU A 693 -10.88 21.33 -29.48
N ALA A 694 -10.14 20.25 -29.76
CA ALA A 694 -10.67 19.06 -30.42
C ALA A 694 -11.58 18.25 -29.47
N LEU A 695 -11.23 18.18 -28.18
CA LEU A 695 -12.03 17.52 -27.14
C LEU A 695 -13.38 18.23 -26.93
N GLU A 696 -13.40 19.57 -26.81
CA GLU A 696 -14.65 20.35 -26.72
C GLU A 696 -15.47 20.29 -28.01
N MET A 697 -14.83 20.20 -29.19
CA MET A 697 -15.53 20.00 -30.46
C MET A 697 -16.25 18.64 -30.50
N PHE A 698 -15.56 17.56 -30.11
CA PHE A 698 -16.15 16.23 -29.96
C PHE A 698 -17.29 16.24 -28.93
N ARG A 699 -17.06 16.80 -27.73
CA ARG A 699 -18.08 16.94 -26.67
C ARG A 699 -19.30 17.73 -27.14
N THR A 700 -19.12 18.72 -28.00
CA THR A 700 -20.22 19.55 -28.53
C THR A 700 -20.99 18.84 -29.64
N TRP A 701 -20.35 18.05 -30.50
CA TRP A 701 -21.03 17.17 -31.46
C TRP A 701 -21.92 16.12 -30.77
N VAL A 702 -21.37 15.43 -29.76
CA VAL A 702 -22.11 14.43 -28.96
C VAL A 702 -23.34 15.07 -28.31
N ASN A 703 -23.15 16.17 -27.58
CA ASN A 703 -24.26 16.85 -26.89
C ASN A 703 -25.22 17.62 -27.82
N ALA A 704 -24.93 17.69 -29.13
CA ALA A 704 -25.86 18.20 -30.14
C ALA A 704 -26.81 17.12 -30.71
N GLY A 705 -26.73 15.88 -30.21
CA GLY A 705 -27.53 14.75 -30.71
C GLY A 705 -26.87 14.01 -31.88
N PHE A 706 -25.54 14.12 -32.03
CA PHE A 706 -24.75 13.47 -33.08
C PHE A 706 -25.14 13.84 -34.54
N PRO A 707 -25.29 15.12 -34.92
CA PRO A 707 -25.58 15.48 -36.30
C PRO A 707 -24.49 14.95 -37.26
N ARG A 708 -24.91 14.25 -38.32
CA ARG A 708 -24.03 13.55 -39.25
C ARG A 708 -23.43 14.50 -40.29
N ASP A 709 -24.23 15.43 -40.79
CA ASP A 709 -23.85 16.48 -41.73
C ASP A 709 -24.69 17.74 -41.54
N SER A 710 -24.46 18.76 -42.37
CA SER A 710 -25.12 20.07 -42.28
C SER A 710 -26.64 20.10 -42.51
N SER A 711 -27.27 18.98 -42.91
CA SER A 711 -28.71 18.85 -43.07
C SER A 711 -29.45 18.31 -41.83
N ASP A 712 -28.73 17.69 -40.88
CA ASP A 712 -29.31 17.22 -39.62
C ASP A 712 -29.69 18.38 -38.69
N SER A 713 -30.88 18.30 -38.10
CA SER A 713 -31.31 19.22 -37.05
C SER A 713 -30.79 18.74 -35.69
N PRO A 714 -30.00 19.55 -34.95
CA PRO A 714 -29.52 19.17 -33.62
C PRO A 714 -30.65 18.83 -32.65
N SER A 715 -30.46 17.77 -31.86
CA SER A 715 -31.34 17.34 -30.79
C SER A 715 -30.54 17.34 -29.47
N PRO A 716 -30.43 18.49 -28.78
CA PRO A 716 -29.49 18.63 -27.67
C PRO A 716 -29.85 17.76 -26.47
N ASP A 717 -28.89 16.97 -26.00
CA ASP A 717 -28.95 16.15 -24.79
C ASP A 717 -27.58 16.16 -24.11
N ILE A 718 -27.52 16.07 -22.78
CA ILE A 718 -26.27 16.21 -22.01
C ILE A 718 -25.71 14.83 -21.67
N LEU A 719 -25.16 14.17 -22.69
CA LEU A 719 -24.50 12.86 -22.58
C LEU A 719 -23.08 12.97 -22.01
N ILE A 720 -22.40 14.10 -22.24
CA ILE A 720 -21.05 14.36 -21.73
C ILE A 720 -21.01 15.73 -21.02
N PRO A 721 -20.99 15.77 -19.67
CA PRO A 721 -20.88 17.01 -18.91
C PRO A 721 -19.50 17.65 -19.12
N LYS A 722 -19.35 18.93 -18.71
CA LYS A 722 -18.01 19.54 -18.63
C LYS A 722 -17.21 18.92 -17.47
N PRO A 723 -15.91 18.63 -17.65
CA PRO A 723 -15.06 18.13 -16.58
C PRO A 723 -14.93 19.17 -15.45
N MET A 724 -14.83 18.69 -14.21
CA MET A 724 -14.76 19.54 -13.00
C MET A 724 -13.32 19.91 -12.60
N ASP A 725 -12.34 19.10 -12.99
CA ASP A 725 -10.92 19.28 -12.62
C ASP A 725 -10.08 19.80 -13.80
N ALA A 726 -9.03 20.55 -13.47
CA ALA A 726 -8.05 21.02 -14.45
C ALA A 726 -7.26 19.83 -15.04
N PRO A 727 -6.87 19.86 -16.33
CA PRO A 727 -6.09 18.77 -16.91
C PRO A 727 -4.68 18.73 -16.31
N GLU A 728 -4.25 17.58 -15.80
CA GLU A 728 -2.84 17.38 -15.47
C GLU A 728 -2.00 17.34 -16.75
N SER A 729 -1.06 18.28 -16.87
CA SER A 729 0.01 18.26 -17.86
C SER A 729 1.17 17.43 -17.34
N PHE A 730 1.61 16.42 -18.09
CA PHE A 730 2.81 15.66 -17.74
C PHE A 730 4.01 16.61 -17.60
N LYS A 731 4.75 16.51 -16.49
CA LYS A 731 6.02 17.21 -16.33
C LYS A 731 7.05 16.60 -17.28
N VAL A 732 7.62 17.36 -18.20
CA VAL A 732 8.63 16.85 -19.13
C VAL A 732 10.02 17.28 -18.68
N ARG A 733 10.82 16.34 -18.18
CA ARG A 733 12.25 16.54 -17.94
C ARG A 733 12.97 16.61 -19.28
N ARG A 734 13.65 17.73 -19.56
CA ARG A 734 14.40 17.94 -20.81
C ARG A 734 15.90 17.79 -20.54
N ASP A 735 16.70 17.53 -21.58
CA ASP A 735 18.16 17.62 -21.46
C ASP A 735 18.55 19.07 -21.15
N ILE A 736 19.39 19.32 -20.16
CA ILE A 736 19.86 20.67 -19.81
C ILE A 736 20.60 21.33 -20.98
N MET A 737 21.23 20.54 -21.85
CA MET A 737 21.85 21.00 -23.10
C MET A 737 20.84 21.33 -24.21
N SER A 738 19.55 21.06 -24.01
CA SER A 738 18.45 21.38 -24.93
C SER A 738 17.60 22.59 -24.52
N LEU A 739 17.81 23.14 -23.32
CA LEU A 739 17.05 24.29 -22.82
C LEU A 739 17.45 25.58 -23.54
N SER A 740 16.47 26.44 -23.77
CA SER A 740 16.70 27.86 -24.03
C SER A 740 17.28 28.57 -22.80
N LYS A 741 17.88 29.76 -22.98
CA LYS A 741 18.39 30.55 -21.84
C LYS A 741 17.27 30.98 -20.91
N GLU A 742 16.09 31.19 -21.47
CA GLU A 742 14.86 31.58 -20.80
C GLU A 742 14.33 30.43 -19.93
N GLU A 743 14.28 29.19 -20.44
CA GLU A 743 13.94 28.00 -19.64
C GLU A 743 14.97 27.72 -18.53
N LEU A 744 16.26 27.89 -18.84
CA LEU A 744 17.35 27.71 -17.87
C LEU A 744 17.26 28.75 -16.74
N ALA A 745 16.99 30.01 -17.06
CA ALA A 745 16.80 31.08 -16.08
C ALA A 745 15.59 30.83 -15.17
N VAL A 746 14.51 30.22 -15.69
CA VAL A 746 13.41 29.75 -14.85
C VAL A 746 13.87 28.66 -13.90
N TYR A 747 14.57 27.61 -14.37
CA TYR A 747 15.11 26.57 -13.48
C TYR A 747 16.02 27.14 -12.39
N GLN A 748 16.97 28.01 -12.77
CA GLN A 748 17.86 28.73 -11.85
C GLN A 748 17.06 29.53 -10.81
N SER A 749 16.04 30.30 -11.21
CA SER A 749 15.21 31.08 -10.26
C SER A 749 14.52 30.23 -9.20
N LYS A 750 14.12 28.98 -9.51
CA LYS A 750 13.44 28.14 -8.52
C LYS A 750 14.41 27.42 -7.57
N LEU A 751 15.68 27.28 -7.95
CA LEU A 751 16.75 26.92 -7.01
C LEU A 751 17.11 28.13 -6.12
N ASP A 752 17.20 29.33 -6.67
CA ASP A 752 17.54 30.56 -5.92
C ASP A 752 16.42 30.98 -4.95
N ASP A 753 15.21 31.26 -5.44
CA ASP A 753 14.13 31.84 -4.61
C ASP A 753 13.49 30.82 -3.64
N ILE A 754 13.27 29.57 -4.10
CA ILE A 754 12.49 28.55 -3.36
C ILE A 754 13.38 27.63 -2.52
N LEU A 755 14.46 27.08 -3.09
CA LEU A 755 15.37 26.22 -2.33
C LEU A 755 16.41 27.01 -1.55
N GLN A 756 16.76 28.23 -2.02
CA GLN A 756 17.76 29.12 -1.41
C GLN A 756 19.11 28.41 -1.24
N VAL A 757 19.64 27.92 -2.37
CA VAL A 757 20.90 27.16 -2.42
C VAL A 757 22.10 27.94 -1.89
N GLY A 758 22.07 29.27 -1.99
CA GLY A 758 23.09 30.18 -1.45
C GLY A 758 22.94 30.55 0.03
N ALA A 759 22.04 29.90 0.78
CA ALA A 759 21.75 30.25 2.17
C ALA A 759 21.86 29.05 3.14
N LEU A 760 22.31 29.32 4.38
CA LEU A 760 22.33 28.33 5.46
C LEU A 760 20.95 28.20 6.13
N GLY A 761 20.61 26.98 6.57
CA GLY A 761 19.30 26.69 7.16
C GLY A 761 18.13 26.72 6.16
N SER A 762 18.43 26.73 4.86
CA SER A 762 17.45 26.74 3.77
C SER A 762 16.87 25.36 3.45
N LYS A 763 15.88 25.31 2.56
CA LYS A 763 15.38 24.03 2.02
C LYS A 763 16.44 23.28 1.21
N TRP A 764 17.42 23.95 0.60
CA TRP A 764 18.57 23.28 0.01
C TRP A 764 19.38 22.50 1.04
N GLN A 765 19.68 23.13 2.18
CA GLN A 765 20.43 22.46 3.25
C GLN A 765 19.60 21.32 3.88
N GLU A 766 18.28 21.47 4.04
CA GLU A 766 17.41 20.35 4.46
C GLU A 766 17.42 19.19 3.45
N LEU A 767 17.40 19.46 2.14
CA LEU A 767 17.42 18.44 1.09
C LEU A 767 18.77 17.70 1.03
N GLY A 768 19.89 18.41 1.16
CA GLY A 768 21.22 17.79 1.26
C GLY A 768 21.36 16.87 2.48
N LEU A 769 20.81 17.28 3.63
CA LEU A 769 20.76 16.45 4.84
C LEU A 769 19.79 15.27 4.69
N LEU A 770 18.64 15.46 4.02
CA LEU A 770 17.70 14.38 3.69
C LEU A 770 18.41 13.27 2.90
N HIS A 771 19.18 13.61 1.87
CA HIS A 771 20.03 12.63 1.19
C HIS A 771 21.04 11.99 2.15
N ALA A 772 21.89 12.78 2.80
CA ALA A 772 22.98 12.26 3.63
C ALA A 772 22.53 11.26 4.71
N TYR A 773 21.34 11.46 5.31
CA TYR A 773 20.79 10.58 6.34
C TYR A 773 19.80 9.52 5.85
N TRP A 774 19.19 9.65 4.65
CA TRP A 774 18.13 8.72 4.24
C TRP A 774 18.33 8.02 2.90
N CYS A 775 19.32 8.40 2.09
CA CYS A 775 19.62 7.75 0.82
C CYS A 775 19.79 6.23 0.99
N LEU A 776 19.34 5.49 -0.02
CA LEU A 776 19.54 4.05 -0.09
C LEU A 776 20.56 3.77 -1.20
N HIS A 777 21.59 3.01 -0.85
CA HIS A 777 22.67 2.59 -1.74
C HIS A 777 22.95 1.09 -1.55
N TYR A 778 23.63 0.49 -2.53
CA TYR A 778 24.01 -0.92 -2.63
C TYR A 778 22.84 -1.92 -2.74
N GLN A 779 21.64 -1.48 -3.14
CA GLN A 779 20.42 -2.29 -3.10
C GLN A 779 19.42 -1.93 -4.22
N GLU A 780 18.42 -2.78 -4.46
CA GLU A 780 17.35 -2.59 -5.46
C GLU A 780 16.71 -1.18 -5.40
N ALA A 781 16.61 -0.63 -4.19
CA ALA A 781 16.01 0.67 -3.97
C ALA A 781 16.82 1.87 -4.50
N THR A 782 18.11 1.73 -4.83
CA THR A 782 19.01 2.89 -5.06
C THR A 782 18.40 3.91 -6.02
N PHE A 783 18.07 3.52 -7.25
CA PHE A 783 17.54 4.45 -8.25
C PHE A 783 16.07 4.85 -7.99
N LEU A 784 15.31 4.01 -7.30
CA LEU A 784 13.89 4.25 -6.99
C LEU A 784 13.71 5.22 -5.81
N TRP A 785 14.62 5.19 -4.83
CA TRP A 785 14.74 6.21 -3.78
C TRP A 785 15.11 7.57 -4.38
N HIS A 786 16.06 7.60 -5.31
CA HIS A 786 16.44 8.83 -6.02
C HIS A 786 15.33 9.37 -6.91
N ARG A 787 14.52 8.50 -7.57
CA ARG A 787 13.28 8.89 -8.26
C ARG A 787 12.29 9.60 -7.33
N ALA A 788 12.08 9.08 -6.11
CA ALA A 788 11.24 9.72 -5.10
C ALA A 788 11.82 11.06 -4.63
N TYR A 789 13.14 11.16 -4.40
CA TYR A 789 13.82 12.42 -4.06
C TYR A 789 13.62 13.48 -5.15
N LEU A 790 13.79 13.13 -6.43
CA LEU A 790 13.57 14.04 -7.55
C LEU A 790 12.11 14.52 -7.61
N LEU A 791 11.13 13.61 -7.45
CA LEU A 791 9.71 13.97 -7.42
C LEU A 791 9.37 14.93 -6.26
N TYR A 792 10.00 14.76 -5.10
CA TYR A 792 9.83 15.65 -3.94
C TYR A 792 10.41 17.04 -4.24
N VAL A 793 11.63 17.12 -4.80
CA VAL A 793 12.22 18.41 -5.21
C VAL A 793 11.37 19.07 -6.31
N GLU A 794 10.94 18.34 -7.34
CA GLU A 794 10.04 18.83 -8.39
C GLU A 794 8.68 19.29 -7.86
N LYS A 795 8.22 18.74 -6.74
CA LYS A 795 7.00 19.18 -6.03
C LYS A 795 7.23 20.50 -5.29
N LEU A 796 8.39 20.68 -4.66
CA LEU A 796 8.78 21.92 -3.98
C LEU A 796 9.00 23.08 -4.97
N ILE A 797 9.78 22.86 -6.04
CA ILE A 797 10.15 23.93 -6.99
C ILE A 797 9.08 24.19 -8.08
N GLY A 798 8.06 23.33 -8.19
CA GLY A 798 6.98 23.46 -9.18
C GLY A 798 7.39 23.22 -10.64
N PHE A 799 8.63 22.82 -10.90
CA PHE A 799 9.28 22.77 -12.21
C PHE A 799 9.93 21.38 -12.43
N PRO A 800 9.95 20.83 -13.67
CA PRO A 800 10.64 19.57 -13.95
C PRO A 800 12.16 19.73 -13.93
N ILE A 801 12.88 18.86 -13.24
CA ILE A 801 14.35 18.91 -13.18
C ILE A 801 14.92 18.53 -14.56
N PRO A 802 15.71 19.40 -15.21
CA PRO A 802 16.36 19.06 -16.47
C PRO A 802 17.48 18.06 -16.21
N TYR A 803 17.56 17.00 -17.02
CA TYR A 803 18.56 15.96 -16.89
C TYR A 803 19.83 16.31 -17.67
N TRP A 804 21.00 15.81 -17.26
CA TRP A 804 22.24 15.95 -18.01
C TRP A 804 22.62 14.62 -18.68
N ASN A 805 22.60 14.57 -20.01
CA ASN A 805 22.98 13.36 -20.71
C ASN A 805 24.51 13.13 -20.78
N GLY A 806 25.07 12.49 -19.76
CA GLY A 806 26.44 11.97 -19.80
C GLY A 806 26.63 10.72 -20.68
N TYR A 807 25.55 10.11 -21.19
CA TYR A 807 25.56 8.82 -21.89
C TYR A 807 25.48 8.92 -23.42
N THR A 808 25.79 10.09 -23.98
CA THR A 808 25.98 10.28 -25.43
C THR A 808 27.44 10.02 -25.84
N PRO A 809 27.73 9.41 -27.01
CA PRO A 809 29.11 9.27 -27.49
C PRO A 809 29.85 10.61 -27.60
N ALA A 810 29.10 11.69 -27.85
CA ALA A 810 29.64 13.04 -27.89
C ALA A 810 30.23 13.52 -26.56
N ALA A 811 29.86 12.95 -25.42
CA ALA A 811 30.43 13.31 -24.12
C ALA A 811 31.80 12.65 -23.86
N ALA A 812 32.23 11.70 -24.71
CA ALA A 812 33.51 10.99 -24.63
C ALA A 812 34.58 11.48 -25.63
N ASP A 813 34.28 12.50 -26.44
CA ASP A 813 35.26 13.23 -27.27
C ASP A 813 35.70 14.52 -26.56
N PRO A 814 36.98 14.67 -26.14
CA PRO A 814 37.49 15.89 -25.50
C PRO A 814 37.35 17.20 -26.31
N LYS A 815 36.93 17.16 -27.58
CA LYS A 815 36.68 18.34 -28.43
C LYS A 815 35.21 18.72 -28.60
N SER A 816 34.30 17.91 -28.07
CA SER A 816 32.86 18.07 -28.23
C SER A 816 32.28 19.12 -27.27
N PRO A 817 31.21 19.86 -27.65
CA PRO A 817 30.48 20.74 -26.73
C PRO A 817 29.72 20.00 -25.63
N PHE A 818 29.61 18.66 -25.70
CA PHE A 818 29.02 17.80 -24.68
C PHE A 818 30.06 17.19 -23.71
N ALA A 819 31.34 17.56 -23.85
CA ALA A 819 32.43 16.99 -23.06
C ALA A 819 32.59 17.67 -21.70
N GLY A 820 32.73 16.87 -20.63
CA GLY A 820 32.85 17.38 -19.27
C GLY A 820 31.51 17.90 -18.71
N ILE A 821 31.60 18.81 -17.74
CA ILE A 821 30.42 19.39 -17.06
C ILE A 821 29.74 20.42 -17.99
N PRO A 822 28.40 20.44 -18.13
CA PRO A 822 27.68 21.43 -18.92
C PRO A 822 28.02 22.86 -18.49
N PRO A 823 28.24 23.80 -19.44
CA PRO A 823 28.65 25.18 -19.13
C PRO A 823 27.73 25.89 -18.11
N MET A 824 26.45 25.54 -18.08
CA MET A 824 25.42 26.06 -17.18
C MET A 824 25.76 25.88 -15.68
N PHE A 825 26.59 24.91 -15.31
CA PHE A 825 27.08 24.72 -13.93
C PHE A 825 28.39 25.49 -13.62
N LEU A 826 28.98 26.14 -14.63
CA LEU A 826 30.28 26.83 -14.56
C LEU A 826 30.18 28.35 -14.80
N GLU A 827 29.10 28.82 -15.44
CA GLU A 827 28.75 30.24 -15.60
C GLU A 827 28.70 30.96 -14.23
N GLU A 828 29.24 32.19 -14.15
CA GLU A 828 29.32 32.96 -12.88
C GLU A 828 27.96 33.50 -12.42
N THR A 829 27.19 34.05 -13.37
CA THR A 829 25.94 34.77 -13.11
C THR A 829 24.84 34.30 -14.04
N TYR A 830 23.59 34.58 -13.66
CA TYR A 830 22.43 34.43 -14.51
C TYR A 830 21.53 35.68 -14.40
N ILE A 831 20.65 35.87 -15.39
CA ILE A 831 19.65 36.93 -15.36
C ILE A 831 18.35 36.34 -14.82
N HIS A 832 17.88 36.85 -13.70
CA HIS A 832 16.67 36.38 -13.04
C HIS A 832 15.40 36.75 -13.85
N PRO A 833 14.48 35.81 -14.12
CA PRO A 833 13.43 35.99 -15.13
C PRO A 833 12.27 36.91 -14.70
N GLU A 834 12.08 37.16 -13.40
CA GLU A 834 10.93 37.97 -12.91
C GLU A 834 11.28 39.44 -12.62
N ASP A 835 12.54 39.74 -12.27
CA ASP A 835 13.02 41.10 -11.93
C ASP A 835 14.17 41.61 -12.84
N ALA A 836 14.66 40.77 -13.76
CA ALA A 836 15.80 41.05 -14.65
C ALA A 836 17.12 41.42 -13.93
N SER A 837 17.27 41.06 -12.65
CA SER A 837 18.52 41.23 -11.91
C SER A 837 19.60 40.24 -12.37
N GLU A 838 20.86 40.68 -12.41
CA GLU A 838 22.00 39.78 -12.55
C GLU A 838 22.37 39.25 -11.15
N ARG A 839 22.26 37.92 -10.97
CA ARG A 839 22.51 37.22 -9.69
C ARG A 839 23.61 36.17 -9.85
N PRO A 840 24.33 35.78 -8.78
CA PRO A 840 25.22 34.61 -8.81
C PRO A 840 24.48 33.36 -9.28
N ASN A 841 25.11 32.54 -10.12
CA ASN A 841 24.48 31.35 -10.68
C ASN A 841 24.24 30.27 -9.59
N PRO A 842 22.99 29.90 -9.27
CA PRO A 842 22.70 28.90 -8.23
C PRO A 842 23.19 27.50 -8.61
N LEU A 843 23.44 27.21 -9.90
CA LEU A 843 24.03 25.95 -10.36
C LEU A 843 25.54 25.84 -10.10
N LYS A 844 26.17 26.93 -9.63
CA LYS A 844 27.60 27.02 -9.30
C LYS A 844 27.82 27.39 -7.84
N PHE A 845 27.13 28.43 -7.36
CA PHE A 845 27.29 29.01 -6.03
C PHE A 845 26.24 28.47 -5.03
N ALA A 846 26.04 27.15 -5.04
CA ALA A 846 25.33 26.46 -3.98
C ALA A 846 26.25 26.25 -2.78
N LEU A 847 25.79 26.61 -1.58
CA LEU A 847 26.53 26.35 -0.35
C LEU A 847 26.60 24.85 -0.09
N SER A 848 27.81 24.38 0.22
CA SER A 848 28.03 22.99 0.63
C SER A 848 27.53 22.76 2.07
N LEU A 849 27.77 21.57 2.62
CA LEU A 849 27.29 21.17 3.95
C LEU A 849 27.71 22.17 5.05
N ASN A 850 26.75 22.86 5.64
CA ASN A 850 26.97 23.93 6.64
C ASN A 850 27.84 25.11 6.14
N GLY A 851 28.00 25.30 4.83
CA GLY A 851 28.85 26.35 4.28
C GLY A 851 30.34 26.04 4.32
N HIS A 852 30.70 24.75 4.24
CA HIS A 852 32.08 24.29 4.10
C HIS A 852 32.15 23.21 3.02
N SER A 853 32.99 23.40 2.00
CA SER A 853 33.26 22.39 0.98
C SER A 853 33.86 21.11 1.59
N LYS A 854 33.84 20.01 0.83
CA LYS A 854 34.49 18.76 1.28
C LYS A 854 36.00 18.91 1.50
N THR A 855 36.66 19.81 0.76
CA THR A 855 38.08 20.15 0.93
C THR A 855 38.35 21.16 2.07
N GLY A 856 37.31 21.85 2.56
CA GLY A 856 37.42 22.94 3.54
C GLY A 856 38.00 24.26 2.97
N GLU A 857 38.17 24.36 1.65
CA GLU A 857 38.82 25.51 0.99
C GLU A 857 37.87 26.68 0.69
N CYS A 858 36.56 26.44 0.61
CA CYS A 858 35.54 27.47 0.39
C CYS A 858 34.18 27.08 0.98
N GLU A 859 33.18 27.96 0.85
CA GLU A 859 31.82 27.75 1.37
C GLU A 859 30.86 27.05 0.38
N PHE A 860 31.20 27.08 -0.91
CA PHE A 860 30.44 26.48 -2.01
C PHE A 860 30.94 25.07 -2.32
N VAL A 861 30.16 24.31 -3.10
CA VAL A 861 30.54 22.95 -3.51
C VAL A 861 31.79 22.92 -4.40
N THR A 862 32.73 22.00 -4.12
CA THR A 862 33.95 21.83 -4.93
C THR A 862 33.88 20.66 -5.91
N ARG A 863 34.45 20.90 -7.09
CA ARG A 863 34.47 19.95 -8.22
C ARG A 863 35.89 19.78 -8.74
N SER A 864 36.14 18.70 -9.48
CA SER A 864 37.45 18.32 -10.03
C SER A 864 38.10 19.49 -10.77
N PRO A 865 39.31 19.95 -10.38
CA PRO A 865 39.98 21.08 -11.04
C PRO A 865 40.18 20.87 -12.55
N THR A 866 40.36 19.61 -12.99
CA THR A 866 40.46 19.27 -14.42
C THR A 866 39.15 19.52 -15.19
N LEU A 867 37.99 19.40 -14.54
CA LEU A 867 36.68 19.68 -15.15
C LEU A 867 36.34 21.17 -15.13
N ILE A 868 36.73 21.90 -14.08
CA ILE A 868 36.57 23.36 -13.98
C ILE A 868 37.47 24.08 -15.02
N GLN A 869 38.71 23.62 -15.18
CA GLN A 869 39.66 24.14 -16.19
C GLN A 869 39.25 23.80 -17.64
N GLY A 870 38.37 22.82 -17.84
CA GLY A 870 37.95 22.37 -19.16
C GLY A 870 39.13 21.96 -20.07
N PRO A 871 39.01 22.21 -21.39
CA PRO A 871 40.07 21.93 -22.37
C PRO A 871 41.44 22.61 -22.14
N SER A 872 41.55 23.54 -21.19
CA SER A 872 42.85 24.13 -20.81
C SER A 872 43.70 23.22 -19.91
N SER A 873 43.09 22.22 -19.26
CA SER A 873 43.79 21.32 -18.36
C SER A 873 44.64 20.29 -19.13
N PRO A 874 45.91 20.04 -18.75
CA PRO A 874 46.72 18.99 -19.38
C PRO A 874 46.15 17.57 -19.14
N ASN A 875 45.23 17.43 -18.18
CA ASN A 875 44.56 16.17 -17.85
C ASN A 875 43.20 15.99 -18.56
N TRP A 876 42.70 17.01 -19.27
CA TRP A 876 41.36 17.04 -19.85
C TRP A 876 41.04 15.81 -20.72
N GLY A 877 41.92 15.50 -21.69
CA GLY A 877 41.71 14.37 -22.60
C GLY A 877 41.62 13.01 -21.89
N ARG A 878 42.35 12.84 -20.78
CA ARG A 878 42.32 11.64 -19.95
C ARG A 878 41.04 11.58 -19.11
N LYS A 879 40.68 12.69 -18.46
CA LYS A 879 39.48 12.81 -17.62
C LYS A 879 38.19 12.61 -18.43
N VAL A 880 38.08 13.20 -19.61
CA VAL A 880 36.94 12.96 -20.53
C VAL A 880 36.98 11.55 -21.13
N GLY A 881 38.17 11.03 -21.44
CA GLY A 881 38.34 9.69 -22.02
C GLY A 881 37.77 8.55 -21.17
N LEU A 882 37.64 8.74 -19.85
CA LEU A 882 36.98 7.78 -18.93
C LEU A 882 35.52 7.49 -19.29
N PHE A 883 34.79 8.44 -19.91
CA PHE A 883 33.40 8.21 -20.32
C PHE A 883 33.27 7.04 -21.30
N LYS A 884 34.31 6.70 -22.07
CA LYS A 884 34.29 5.49 -22.93
C LYS A 884 34.12 4.19 -22.14
N LEU A 885 34.68 4.11 -20.93
CA LEU A 885 34.44 2.98 -20.03
C LEU A 885 33.04 3.04 -19.44
N TYR A 886 32.60 4.22 -18.98
CA TYR A 886 31.28 4.40 -18.38
C TYR A 886 30.15 4.10 -19.40
N HIS A 887 30.38 4.41 -20.68
CA HIS A 887 29.49 4.09 -21.80
C HIS A 887 29.42 2.58 -22.07
N ASP A 888 30.57 1.90 -22.16
CA ASP A 888 30.62 0.43 -22.28
C ASP A 888 29.90 -0.24 -21.09
N GLN A 889 30.11 0.28 -19.87
CA GLN A 889 29.53 -0.25 -18.63
C GLN A 889 28.01 -0.02 -18.51
N ILE A 890 27.50 1.18 -18.84
CA ILE A 890 26.03 1.43 -18.91
C ILE A 890 25.40 0.58 -20.02
N ALA A 891 26.07 0.45 -21.18
CA ALA A 891 25.61 -0.42 -22.26
C ALA A 891 25.65 -1.91 -21.89
N GLN A 892 26.47 -2.32 -20.91
CA GLN A 892 26.44 -3.67 -20.34
C GLN A 892 25.27 -3.83 -19.34
N ALA A 893 25.01 -2.84 -18.50
CA ALA A 893 23.87 -2.86 -17.57
C ALA A 893 22.52 -2.89 -18.32
N LEU A 894 22.33 -2.01 -19.32
CA LEU A 894 21.12 -1.94 -20.16
C LEU A 894 20.83 -3.20 -21.00
N LYS A 895 21.74 -4.19 -21.02
CA LYS A 895 21.59 -5.48 -21.70
C LYS A 895 21.27 -6.64 -20.76
N GLN A 896 21.16 -6.41 -19.45
CA GLN A 896 20.76 -7.45 -18.51
C GLN A 896 19.25 -7.71 -18.62
N SER A 897 18.83 -8.97 -18.61
CA SER A 897 17.41 -9.35 -18.73
C SER A 897 16.61 -9.21 -17.41
N THR A 898 17.14 -8.52 -16.42
CA THR A 898 16.60 -8.53 -15.04
C THR A 898 17.08 -7.30 -14.25
N TYR A 899 16.15 -6.62 -13.57
CA TYR A 899 16.46 -5.43 -12.76
C TYR A 899 17.35 -5.75 -11.57
N THR A 900 16.97 -6.74 -10.76
CA THR A 900 17.73 -7.29 -9.62
C THR A 900 17.49 -8.80 -9.51
N THR A 901 18.49 -9.59 -9.13
CA THR A 901 18.45 -11.06 -9.19
C THR A 901 17.99 -11.73 -7.89
N SER A 902 17.18 -12.78 -8.03
CA SER A 902 16.54 -13.53 -6.94
C SER A 902 17.45 -14.44 -6.11
N GLU A 903 18.70 -14.63 -6.52
CA GLU A 903 19.60 -15.67 -6.00
C GLU A 903 20.71 -15.15 -5.07
N THR A 904 20.61 -13.89 -4.61
CA THR A 904 21.18 -13.54 -3.30
C THR A 904 20.57 -14.44 -2.21
N ALA A 905 21.30 -14.73 -1.13
CA ALA A 905 20.86 -15.66 -0.08
C ALA A 905 19.53 -15.26 0.61
N GLU A 906 19.12 -13.99 0.48
CA GLU A 906 17.76 -13.53 0.77
C GLU A 906 16.90 -13.58 -0.51
N HIS A 907 15.87 -14.43 -0.52
CA HIS A 907 14.92 -14.56 -1.64
C HIS A 907 14.10 -13.27 -1.86
N PHE A 908 13.58 -13.11 -3.09
CA PHE A 908 12.76 -11.98 -3.54
C PHE A 908 11.84 -11.37 -2.47
N GLY A 909 11.97 -10.05 -2.28
CA GLY A 909 10.94 -9.23 -1.64
C GLY A 909 11.18 -8.86 -0.17
N VAL A 910 12.21 -9.38 0.50
CA VAL A 910 12.65 -8.82 1.79
C VAL A 910 13.62 -7.67 1.49
N PRO A 911 13.27 -6.41 1.80
CA PRO A 911 14.10 -5.29 1.40
C PRO A 911 15.06 -4.86 2.50
N TRP A 912 16.14 -4.23 2.04
CA TRP A 912 17.43 -4.42 2.69
C TRP A 912 17.62 -3.57 3.97
N ALA A 913 16.97 -2.41 4.06
CA ALA A 913 16.93 -1.61 5.31
C ALA A 913 15.98 -2.16 6.40
N ASN A 914 15.68 -3.46 6.39
CA ASN A 914 15.00 -4.16 7.49
C ASN A 914 15.90 -5.16 8.24
N ILE A 915 17.20 -5.19 7.94
CA ILE A 915 18.18 -5.97 8.71
C ILE A 915 18.65 -5.11 9.88
N THR A 916 18.52 -5.60 11.12
CA THR A 916 18.97 -4.89 12.34
C THR A 916 20.17 -5.54 13.02
N THR A 917 20.69 -6.61 12.42
CA THR A 917 21.66 -7.51 13.03
C THR A 917 22.37 -8.28 11.91
N PHE A 918 23.68 -8.06 11.74
CA PHE A 918 24.55 -8.92 10.93
C PHE A 918 25.25 -9.93 11.85
N SER A 919 25.72 -11.04 11.28
CA SER A 919 26.51 -12.05 11.99
C SER A 919 27.86 -12.20 11.30
N ASP A 920 28.96 -12.00 12.04
CA ASP A 920 30.33 -11.91 11.49
C ASP A 920 30.79 -13.16 10.69
N ASP A 921 30.15 -14.32 10.89
CA ASP A 921 30.57 -15.63 10.40
C ASP A 921 29.89 -16.11 9.08
N GLN A 922 29.29 -15.21 8.27
CA GLN A 922 28.64 -15.63 7.02
C GLN A 922 29.64 -16.08 5.92
N PRO A 923 29.45 -17.25 5.27
CA PRO A 923 30.32 -17.69 4.18
C PRO A 923 30.18 -16.85 2.88
N ASP A 924 31.30 -16.32 2.39
CA ASP A 924 31.49 -15.63 1.08
C ASP A 924 30.74 -16.29 -0.11
N GLY A 925 30.62 -17.63 -0.10
CA GLY A 925 30.00 -18.42 -1.16
C GLY A 925 28.47 -18.37 -1.23
N LEU A 926 27.79 -17.70 -0.29
CA LEU A 926 26.33 -17.54 -0.30
C LEU A 926 25.84 -16.38 -1.19
N TYR A 927 26.75 -15.55 -1.72
CA TYR A 927 26.38 -14.38 -2.50
C TYR A 927 26.92 -14.46 -3.93
N PRO A 928 26.07 -14.73 -4.94
CA PRO A 928 26.49 -14.66 -6.33
C PRO A 928 26.86 -13.22 -6.69
N TYR A 929 27.81 -13.09 -7.62
CA TYR A 929 28.22 -11.80 -8.13
C TYR A 929 27.03 -11.07 -8.77
N ARG A 930 26.78 -9.84 -8.32
CA ARG A 930 25.69 -8.98 -8.80
C ARG A 930 25.99 -8.46 -10.20
N PHE A 931 25.59 -9.24 -11.21
CA PHE A 931 25.66 -8.95 -12.64
C PHE A 931 24.32 -8.44 -13.21
N ASP A 932 23.34 -8.18 -12.35
CA ASP A 932 22.05 -7.57 -12.67
C ASP A 932 22.15 -6.10 -13.06
N PHE A 933 21.06 -5.55 -13.63
CA PHE A 933 21.03 -4.15 -14.03
C PHE A 933 21.37 -3.21 -12.87
N ASP A 934 20.71 -3.34 -11.71
CA ASP A 934 20.90 -2.41 -10.58
C ASP A 934 22.34 -2.46 -10.02
N GLY A 935 22.89 -3.66 -9.81
CA GLY A 935 24.22 -3.89 -9.27
C GLY A 935 25.34 -3.44 -10.21
N LEU A 936 25.17 -3.62 -11.53
CA LEU A 936 26.08 -3.07 -12.52
C LEU A 936 25.92 -1.55 -12.66
N PHE A 937 24.69 -1.06 -12.84
CA PHE A 937 24.40 0.36 -13.12
C PHE A 937 24.85 1.28 -11.97
N GLU A 938 24.70 0.84 -10.72
CA GLU A 938 25.17 1.56 -9.54
C GLU A 938 26.69 1.78 -9.52
N GLN A 939 27.50 0.86 -10.07
CA GLN A 939 28.94 1.09 -10.18
C GLN A 939 29.27 2.28 -11.07
N ILE A 940 28.53 2.50 -12.16
CA ILE A 940 28.77 3.65 -13.05
C ILE A 940 28.27 4.94 -12.39
N HIS A 941 27.20 4.84 -11.59
CA HIS A 941 26.75 5.91 -10.72
C HIS A 941 27.85 6.37 -9.75
N ASP A 942 28.45 5.44 -8.99
CA ASP A 942 29.55 5.73 -8.08
C ASP A 942 30.77 6.30 -8.82
N ASN A 943 31.08 5.74 -10.01
CA ASN A 943 32.15 6.22 -10.89
C ASN A 943 31.93 7.67 -11.34
N PHE A 944 30.69 8.10 -11.57
CA PHE A 944 30.38 9.46 -11.98
C PHE A 944 30.54 10.44 -10.82
N HIS A 945 30.07 10.08 -9.62
CA HIS A 945 30.30 10.85 -8.39
C HIS A 945 31.79 11.12 -8.15
N GLY A 946 32.62 10.06 -8.17
CA GLY A 946 34.08 10.17 -8.07
C GLY A 946 34.74 10.91 -9.25
N TRP A 947 34.08 10.94 -10.41
CA TRP A 947 34.56 11.68 -11.57
C TRP A 947 34.26 13.19 -11.45
N VAL A 948 33.11 13.62 -10.91
CA VAL A 948 32.77 15.05 -10.82
C VAL A 948 33.70 15.81 -9.85
N GLY A 949 33.95 15.31 -8.64
CA GLY A 949 34.89 15.94 -7.68
C GLY A 949 34.58 15.68 -6.21
N PRO A 950 35.34 16.26 -5.26
CA PRO A 950 35.31 15.87 -3.84
C PRO A 950 33.95 15.92 -3.17
N ASP A 951 33.16 17.00 -3.33
CA ASP A 951 31.83 17.12 -2.72
C ASP A 951 30.85 16.08 -3.32
N MET A 952 30.80 15.96 -4.66
CA MET A 952 30.00 14.94 -5.35
C MET A 952 30.44 13.51 -5.01
N ALA A 953 31.71 13.29 -4.68
CA ALA A 953 32.27 11.98 -4.38
C ALA A 953 32.02 11.49 -2.95
N ASP A 954 31.45 12.28 -2.06
CA ASP A 954 31.11 11.90 -0.67
C ASP A 954 29.59 11.95 -0.48
N ASN A 955 28.99 10.85 -0.02
CA ASN A 955 27.53 10.71 0.14
C ASN A 955 26.90 11.78 1.08
N THR A 956 27.69 12.31 2.02
CA THR A 956 27.27 13.36 2.95
C THR A 956 27.29 14.76 2.31
N TYR A 957 28.00 14.94 1.19
CA TYR A 957 28.17 16.22 0.50
C TYR A 957 27.50 16.29 -0.88
N THR A 958 27.33 15.14 -1.55
CA THR A 958 26.95 15.07 -2.98
C THR A 958 25.64 15.78 -3.31
N ALA A 959 24.61 15.64 -2.49
CA ALA A 959 23.31 16.28 -2.71
C ALA A 959 23.28 17.80 -2.43
N PHE A 960 24.38 18.40 -1.98
CA PHE A 960 24.53 19.86 -1.88
C PHE A 960 25.03 20.47 -3.19
N ASP A 961 25.47 19.68 -4.18
CA ASP A 961 25.84 20.15 -5.52
C ASP A 961 24.62 20.07 -6.47
N PRO A 962 24.19 21.17 -7.12
CA PRO A 962 23.10 21.17 -8.10
C PRO A 962 23.28 20.20 -9.28
N ILE A 963 24.52 19.75 -9.57
CA ILE A 963 24.77 18.67 -10.53
C ILE A 963 24.02 17.40 -10.11
N PHE A 964 23.91 17.11 -8.80
CA PHE A 964 23.20 15.94 -8.27
C PHE A 964 21.80 15.80 -8.87
N LEU A 965 21.01 16.89 -8.90
CA LEU A 965 19.64 16.87 -9.43
C LEU A 965 19.61 16.47 -10.91
N SER A 966 20.36 17.16 -11.76
CA SER A 966 20.38 16.89 -13.21
C SER A 966 21.06 15.56 -13.57
N TYR A 967 22.03 15.13 -12.76
CA TYR A 967 22.70 13.86 -12.92
C TYR A 967 21.77 12.69 -12.59
N HIS A 968 21.16 12.70 -11.40
CA HIS A 968 20.19 11.69 -10.99
C HIS A 968 18.96 11.68 -11.90
N ALA A 969 18.51 12.82 -12.41
CA ALA A 969 17.44 12.86 -13.41
C ALA A 969 17.78 12.13 -14.73
N ASN A 970 19.08 11.99 -15.07
CA ASN A 970 19.51 11.17 -16.21
C ASN A 970 19.72 9.69 -15.83
N MET A 971 20.15 9.39 -14.60
CA MET A 971 20.17 8.01 -14.10
C MET A 971 18.75 7.43 -14.01
N ASP A 972 17.79 8.24 -13.55
CA ASP A 972 16.36 7.94 -13.51
C ASP A 972 15.78 7.73 -14.93
N ARG A 973 16.23 8.53 -15.92
CA ARG A 973 15.88 8.33 -17.34
C ARG A 973 16.35 6.98 -17.86
N LEU A 974 17.58 6.60 -17.58
CA LEU A 974 18.16 5.32 -18.04
C LEU A 974 17.53 4.12 -17.31
N ALA A 975 17.21 4.24 -16.03
CA ALA A 975 16.42 3.25 -15.30
C ALA A 975 14.97 3.16 -15.85
N GLY A 976 14.36 4.28 -16.24
CA GLY A 976 13.06 4.30 -16.92
C GLY A 976 13.08 3.60 -18.29
N ILE A 977 14.14 3.82 -19.09
CA ILE A 977 14.35 3.12 -20.37
C ILE A 977 14.51 1.61 -20.14
N PHE A 978 15.22 1.18 -19.09
CA PHE A 978 15.32 -0.23 -18.74
C PHE A 978 13.95 -0.84 -18.43
N ILE A 979 13.11 -0.13 -17.66
CA ILE A 979 11.77 -0.60 -17.23
C ILE A 979 10.80 -0.70 -18.42
N ASP A 980 10.80 0.26 -19.35
CA ASP A 980 9.96 0.22 -20.57
C ASP A 980 10.45 -0.82 -21.61
N ALA A 981 11.69 -1.30 -21.49
CA ALA A 981 12.25 -2.40 -22.29
C ALA A 981 12.04 -3.80 -21.70
N HIS A 982 11.90 -3.92 -20.38
CA HIS A 982 11.74 -5.18 -19.66
C HIS A 982 10.49 -5.16 -18.74
N PRO A 983 9.27 -5.07 -19.31
CA PRO A 983 8.01 -4.98 -18.56
C PRO A 983 7.70 -6.22 -17.71
N GLU A 984 8.42 -7.33 -17.93
CA GLU A 984 8.40 -8.54 -17.11
C GLU A 984 9.27 -8.45 -15.84
N SER A 985 10.02 -7.36 -15.64
CA SER A 985 10.86 -7.12 -14.46
C SER A 985 10.04 -7.14 -13.18
N GLN A 986 10.52 -7.90 -12.19
CA GLN A 986 9.89 -8.03 -10.88
C GLN A 986 10.62 -7.14 -9.86
N PHE A 987 9.84 -6.49 -9.00
CA PHE A 987 10.29 -5.50 -8.02
C PHE A 987 9.72 -5.82 -6.63
N THR A 988 10.45 -5.45 -5.57
CA THR A 988 10.01 -5.59 -4.18
C THR A 988 8.89 -4.58 -3.85
N SER A 989 7.64 -4.92 -4.20
CA SER A 989 6.47 -4.03 -4.13
C SER A 989 6.33 -3.26 -2.80
N GLY A 990 6.63 -3.91 -1.68
CA GLY A 990 6.37 -3.42 -0.32
C GLY A 990 7.57 -2.85 0.46
N PHE A 991 8.63 -2.35 -0.19
CA PHE A 991 9.72 -1.67 0.53
C PHE A 991 9.47 -0.17 0.73
N PRO A 992 9.30 0.34 1.97
CA PRO A 992 9.28 1.78 2.24
C PRO A 992 10.58 2.50 1.86
N LEU A 993 10.51 3.41 0.89
CA LEU A 993 11.56 4.36 0.51
C LEU A 993 11.57 5.55 1.50
N GLN A 994 11.91 5.28 2.76
CA GLN A 994 11.85 6.30 3.81
C GLN A 994 12.79 7.49 3.52
N PRO A 995 12.37 8.74 3.82
CA PRO A 995 11.17 9.13 4.55
C PRO A 995 9.98 9.49 3.64
N PHE A 996 10.04 9.18 2.34
CA PHE A 996 9.04 9.66 1.37
C PHE A 996 7.68 9.03 1.57
N ILE A 997 6.62 9.83 1.50
CA ILE A 997 5.21 9.42 1.51
C ILE A 997 4.52 9.99 0.25
N ASN A 998 3.26 9.60 0.00
CA ASN A 998 2.44 10.15 -1.08
C ASN A 998 3.11 10.08 -2.48
N ASN A 999 3.54 8.88 -2.93
CA ASN A 999 4.21 8.65 -4.22
C ASN A 999 5.44 9.55 -4.46
N GLY A 1000 6.28 9.75 -3.45
CA GLY A 1000 7.48 10.58 -3.54
C GLY A 1000 7.23 12.09 -3.54
N THR A 1001 6.02 12.55 -3.21
CA THR A 1001 5.68 13.99 -3.26
C THR A 1001 5.72 14.71 -1.91
N ASP A 1002 6.02 13.99 -0.82
CA ASP A 1002 6.00 14.51 0.56
C ASP A 1002 6.89 13.62 1.47
N VAL A 1003 7.20 14.04 2.71
CA VAL A 1003 8.12 13.33 3.63
C VAL A 1003 7.61 13.23 5.07
N SER A 1004 8.02 12.17 5.78
CA SER A 1004 7.64 11.92 7.17
C SER A 1004 8.77 11.23 7.94
N TYR A 1005 9.41 11.92 8.89
CA TYR A 1005 10.55 11.37 9.62
C TYR A 1005 10.14 10.49 10.82
N ASP A 1006 9.04 10.83 11.50
CA ASP A 1006 8.71 10.30 12.84
C ASP A 1006 7.53 9.30 12.86
N ASP A 1007 7.02 8.85 11.70
CA ASP A 1007 5.85 7.95 11.65
C ASP A 1007 6.28 6.47 11.68
N PRO A 1008 5.93 5.70 12.73
CA PRO A 1008 6.36 4.31 12.85
C PRO A 1008 5.70 3.37 11.83
N ARG A 1009 4.65 3.80 11.12
CA ARG A 1009 3.88 2.95 10.21
C ARG A 1009 4.59 2.79 8.87
N ARG A 1010 5.39 1.73 8.76
CA ARG A 1010 6.11 1.32 7.55
C ARG A 1010 5.28 1.29 6.26
N TRP A 1011 3.96 1.09 6.33
CA TRP A 1011 3.05 1.09 5.16
C TRP A 1011 2.69 2.48 4.63
N ARG A 1012 2.92 3.57 5.38
CA ARG A 1012 2.61 4.95 4.96
C ARG A 1012 3.60 5.50 3.93
N TYR A 1013 4.78 4.89 3.85
CA TYR A 1013 5.87 5.31 2.99
C TYR A 1013 5.68 4.84 1.55
N THR A 1014 6.02 5.73 0.61
CA THR A 1014 6.18 5.46 -0.82
C THR A 1014 7.07 4.23 -0.99
N THR A 1015 6.69 3.28 -1.84
CA THR A 1015 7.48 2.05 -1.97
C THR A 1015 8.32 1.97 -3.24
N ILE A 1016 9.24 0.98 -3.28
CA ILE A 1016 9.80 0.47 -4.54
C ILE A 1016 8.67 0.20 -5.55
N GLY A 1017 7.60 -0.46 -5.13
CA GLY A 1017 6.44 -0.75 -5.99
C GLY A 1017 5.71 0.50 -6.49
N ASP A 1018 5.74 1.61 -5.75
CA ASP A 1018 5.24 2.89 -6.24
C ASP A 1018 6.18 3.52 -7.28
N MET A 1019 7.48 3.54 -7.00
CA MET A 1019 8.46 4.21 -7.86
C MET A 1019 8.86 3.39 -9.09
N ALA A 1020 8.72 2.07 -9.08
CA ALA A 1020 8.96 1.20 -10.24
C ALA A 1020 7.87 1.30 -11.31
N LYS A 1021 6.74 1.97 -11.03
CA LYS A 1021 5.68 2.24 -12.02
C LYS A 1021 6.20 3.05 -13.20
N ASP A 1022 5.49 2.96 -14.32
CA ASP A 1022 5.72 3.79 -15.49
C ASP A 1022 5.73 5.28 -15.11
N THR A 1023 6.70 6.04 -15.61
CA THR A 1023 6.84 7.47 -15.30
C THR A 1023 5.59 8.30 -15.63
N ARG A 1024 4.80 7.89 -16.64
CA ARG A 1024 3.51 8.50 -17.00
C ARG A 1024 2.49 8.34 -15.87
N SER A 1025 2.47 7.18 -15.19
CA SER A 1025 1.67 6.93 -13.98
C SER A 1025 2.18 7.69 -12.74
N LEU A 1026 3.38 8.27 -12.81
CA LEU A 1026 3.96 9.18 -11.83
C LEU A 1026 3.86 10.66 -12.26
N GLY A 1027 3.11 10.95 -13.32
CA GLY A 1027 2.81 12.32 -13.78
C GLY A 1027 3.94 13.01 -14.57
N TYR A 1028 4.98 12.28 -14.99
CA TYR A 1028 6.13 12.88 -15.69
C TYR A 1028 6.65 12.03 -16.86
N MET A 1029 7.45 12.65 -17.72
CA MET A 1029 8.04 12.06 -18.92
C MET A 1029 9.43 12.66 -19.19
N TYR A 1030 10.18 12.06 -20.10
CA TYR A 1030 11.46 12.57 -20.61
C TYR A 1030 11.31 13.08 -22.05
N ALA A 1031 11.93 14.21 -22.37
CA ALA A 1031 12.19 14.59 -23.76
C ALA A 1031 13.37 13.78 -24.33
N ALA A 1032 13.52 13.78 -25.66
CA ALA A 1032 14.71 13.25 -26.32
C ALA A 1032 15.99 14.05 -25.92
N PRO A 1033 17.17 13.40 -25.83
CA PRO A 1033 18.40 14.06 -25.44
C PRO A 1033 18.94 14.98 -26.54
N ALA A 1034 19.74 15.98 -26.14
CA ALA A 1034 20.34 16.96 -27.07
C ALA A 1034 21.39 16.34 -28.00
N SER A 1035 21.93 15.18 -27.62
CA SER A 1035 22.73 14.31 -28.48
C SER A 1035 22.36 12.84 -28.19
N PRO A 1036 22.29 11.95 -29.20
CA PRO A 1036 21.83 10.57 -29.02
C PRO A 1036 22.65 9.77 -28.00
N ASP A 1037 22.00 8.84 -27.30
CA ASP A 1037 22.64 7.88 -26.40
C ASP A 1037 23.54 6.88 -27.15
N VAL A 1038 24.48 6.26 -26.43
CA VAL A 1038 25.39 5.23 -27.00
C VAL A 1038 24.63 3.96 -27.42
N PHE A 1039 23.68 3.52 -26.60
CA PHE A 1039 22.83 2.36 -26.86
C PHE A 1039 21.56 2.45 -26.01
N THR A 1040 20.39 2.26 -26.62
CA THR A 1040 19.14 2.03 -25.92
C THR A 1040 18.58 0.67 -26.35
N PRO A 1041 18.09 -0.18 -25.43
CA PRO A 1041 17.35 -1.38 -25.81
C PRO A 1041 16.05 -1.01 -26.53
N GLU A 1042 15.55 -1.90 -27.39
CA GLU A 1042 14.19 -1.78 -27.94
C GLU A 1042 13.18 -1.89 -26.80
N SER A 1043 12.21 -0.99 -26.76
CA SER A 1043 11.16 -1.01 -25.75
C SER A 1043 10.10 -2.09 -26.01
N ALA A 1044 9.29 -2.43 -25.01
CA ALA A 1044 8.23 -3.43 -25.11
C ALA A 1044 7.29 -3.23 -26.32
N ALA A 1045 6.94 -1.98 -26.63
CA ALA A 1045 6.08 -1.64 -27.77
C ALA A 1045 6.78 -1.81 -29.13
N GLU A 1046 8.10 -1.60 -29.20
CA GLU A 1046 8.91 -1.79 -30.42
C GLU A 1046 9.18 -3.28 -30.66
N GLN A 1047 9.39 -4.05 -29.59
CA GLN A 1047 9.40 -5.51 -29.58
C GLN A 1047 8.03 -6.15 -29.93
N GLY A 1048 6.96 -5.35 -30.03
CA GLY A 1048 5.60 -5.80 -30.39
C GLY A 1048 4.82 -6.46 -29.26
N ILE A 1049 5.19 -6.25 -27.99
CA ILE A 1049 4.54 -6.84 -26.80
C ILE A 1049 3.23 -6.09 -26.49
N ALA A 1050 2.20 -6.37 -27.27
CA ALA A 1050 0.85 -5.77 -27.16
C ALA A 1050 0.08 -6.16 -25.87
N SER A 1051 0.53 -7.20 -25.16
CA SER A 1051 0.01 -7.54 -23.84
C SER A 1051 1.13 -8.12 -22.99
N PRO A 1052 1.66 -7.37 -22.01
CA PRO A 1052 2.50 -7.95 -20.98
C PRO A 1052 1.72 -9.06 -20.27
N ARG A 1053 2.14 -10.31 -20.45
CA ARG A 1053 1.65 -11.39 -19.59
C ARG A 1053 2.18 -11.11 -18.19
N ALA A 1054 1.29 -11.01 -17.21
CA ALA A 1054 1.70 -11.07 -15.80
C ALA A 1054 2.46 -12.38 -15.57
N SER A 1055 3.78 -12.30 -15.50
CA SER A 1055 4.72 -13.41 -15.40
C SER A 1055 4.78 -13.93 -13.97
N GLY A 1056 3.64 -14.44 -13.47
CA GLY A 1056 3.53 -15.07 -12.14
C GLY A 1056 4.72 -16.01 -11.91
N GLY A 1057 5.50 -15.69 -10.87
CA GLY A 1057 6.94 -15.95 -10.83
C GLY A 1057 7.38 -17.34 -11.28
N ARG A 1058 8.09 -17.39 -12.41
CA ARG A 1058 8.85 -18.57 -12.86
C ARG A 1058 10.24 -18.17 -13.30
N ALA A 1059 11.21 -18.36 -12.40
CA ALA A 1059 12.62 -18.25 -12.73
C ALA A 1059 13.00 -19.22 -13.86
N ILE A 1060 13.84 -18.75 -14.78
CA ILE A 1060 14.56 -19.64 -15.70
C ILE A 1060 15.86 -20.03 -14.99
N SER A 1061 15.95 -21.25 -14.50
CA SER A 1061 17.14 -21.73 -13.80
C SER A 1061 18.35 -21.80 -14.73
N LEU A 1062 19.44 -21.17 -14.33
CA LEU A 1062 20.78 -21.62 -14.74
C LEU A 1062 21.24 -22.76 -13.81
N PRO A 1063 22.16 -23.64 -14.23
CA PRO A 1063 22.46 -24.86 -13.46
C PRO A 1063 23.25 -24.56 -12.19
N ALA A 1064 22.66 -24.87 -11.03
CA ALA A 1064 23.40 -24.93 -9.77
C ALA A 1064 24.46 -26.06 -9.85
N GLY A 1065 25.73 -25.68 -9.98
CA GLY A 1065 26.83 -26.65 -9.98
C GLY A 1065 28.13 -26.17 -10.64
N ILE A 1066 29.06 -25.68 -9.83
CA ILE A 1066 30.42 -26.23 -9.86
C ILE A 1066 30.50 -27.20 -8.67
N PRO A 1067 30.27 -28.52 -8.87
CA PRO A 1067 30.39 -29.48 -7.79
C PRO A 1067 31.86 -29.90 -7.62
N ASP A 1068 32.34 -29.95 -6.38
CA ASP A 1068 33.39 -30.92 -6.05
C ASP A 1068 32.85 -32.35 -6.24
N GLN A 1069 33.74 -33.29 -6.54
CA GLN A 1069 33.37 -34.56 -7.16
C GLN A 1069 32.71 -35.57 -6.19
N ALA A 1070 31.38 -35.71 -6.22
CA ALA A 1070 30.69 -36.94 -5.81
C ALA A 1070 29.30 -37.14 -6.46
N GLU A 1071 29.04 -38.37 -6.92
CA GLU A 1071 27.75 -39.05 -7.07
C GLU A 1071 26.50 -38.28 -7.57
N ALA A 1072 26.39 -38.13 -8.90
CA ALA A 1072 25.09 -37.92 -9.56
C ALA A 1072 24.33 -39.25 -9.76
N LYS A 1073 22.98 -39.25 -9.64
CA LYS A 1073 22.07 -40.25 -10.25
C LYS A 1073 20.56 -39.90 -10.17
N HIS A 1074 19.92 -39.75 -11.34
CA HIS A 1074 18.49 -39.95 -11.64
C HIS A 1074 17.41 -39.06 -10.93
N THR A 1075 16.32 -38.58 -11.57
CA THR A 1075 15.86 -38.71 -12.98
C THR A 1075 14.92 -37.56 -13.44
N ASN A 1076 15.22 -37.01 -14.62
CA ASN A 1076 14.35 -36.52 -15.71
C ASN A 1076 13.02 -35.75 -15.43
N GLY A 1077 12.96 -34.50 -15.92
CA GLY A 1077 11.75 -33.66 -16.02
C GLY A 1077 11.78 -32.61 -17.15
N VAL A 1078 12.28 -33.00 -18.33
CA VAL A 1078 12.43 -32.24 -19.62
C VAL A 1078 12.08 -30.73 -19.64
N ILE A 1079 13.11 -29.89 -19.79
CA ILE A 1079 13.02 -28.54 -20.38
C ILE A 1079 13.60 -28.59 -21.80
N LYS A 1080 13.11 -27.75 -22.72
CA LYS A 1080 13.63 -27.66 -24.10
C LYS A 1080 15.04 -27.06 -24.13
N THR A 1081 15.96 -27.73 -24.81
CA THR A 1081 17.36 -27.29 -24.97
C THR A 1081 17.52 -26.21 -26.03
N ALA A 1082 18.15 -25.10 -25.68
CA ALA A 1082 18.84 -24.22 -26.63
C ALA A 1082 20.12 -24.89 -27.17
N ALA A 1083 20.67 -24.39 -28.27
CA ALA A 1083 21.70 -25.09 -29.03
C ALA A 1083 23.08 -25.14 -28.34
N THR A 1084 23.70 -26.32 -28.33
CA THR A 1084 25.03 -26.55 -27.74
C THR A 1084 26.15 -26.12 -28.69
N GLY A 1085 26.67 -24.90 -28.51
CA GLY A 1085 27.98 -24.48 -29.02
C GLY A 1085 29.03 -24.42 -27.89
N PRO A 1086 30.34 -24.41 -28.19
CA PRO A 1086 31.37 -24.14 -27.20
C PRO A 1086 31.31 -22.67 -26.77
N VAL A 1087 30.82 -22.41 -25.54
CA VAL A 1087 30.67 -21.03 -25.04
C VAL A 1087 32.04 -20.44 -24.68
N GLU A 1088 32.40 -19.34 -25.33
CA GLU A 1088 33.68 -18.68 -25.14
C GLU A 1088 33.68 -17.88 -23.82
N LYS A 1089 34.57 -18.22 -22.89
CA LYS A 1089 34.67 -17.51 -21.60
C LYS A 1089 35.39 -16.16 -21.75
N GLN A 1090 34.87 -15.14 -21.07
CA GLN A 1090 35.49 -13.81 -20.95
C GLN A 1090 36.00 -13.56 -19.52
N PRO A 1091 37.11 -12.81 -19.34
CA PRO A 1091 37.63 -12.47 -18.03
C PRO A 1091 36.99 -11.20 -17.46
N PHE A 1092 36.81 -11.21 -16.15
CA PHE A 1092 36.35 -10.08 -15.35
C PHE A 1092 37.28 -9.90 -14.14
N VAL A 1093 37.56 -8.65 -13.76
CA VAL A 1093 38.16 -8.33 -12.45
C VAL A 1093 37.03 -8.03 -11.48
N VAL A 1094 36.98 -8.76 -10.37
CA VAL A 1094 35.88 -8.70 -9.40
C VAL A 1094 36.43 -8.33 -8.02
N PHE A 1095 35.80 -7.37 -7.38
CA PHE A 1095 36.04 -6.98 -5.99
C PHE A 1095 34.85 -7.47 -5.15
N THR A 1096 35.13 -8.36 -4.20
CA THR A 1096 34.15 -8.89 -3.23
C THR A 1096 34.36 -8.24 -1.87
N GLY A 1097 33.28 -7.99 -1.13
CA GLY A 1097 33.37 -7.35 0.20
C GLY A 1097 33.37 -5.82 0.14
N VAL A 1098 32.77 -5.21 -0.88
CA VAL A 1098 32.70 -3.75 -1.08
C VAL A 1098 31.65 -3.12 -0.14
N GLY A 1099 32.02 -2.96 1.13
CA GLY A 1099 31.20 -2.32 2.16
C GLY A 1099 31.35 -0.80 2.16
N CYS A 1100 30.68 -0.14 3.11
CA CYS A 1100 30.86 1.30 3.35
C CYS A 1100 32.29 1.66 3.75
N THR A 1101 32.70 2.89 3.42
CA THR A 1101 33.95 3.52 3.88
C THR A 1101 33.69 4.96 4.32
N THR A 1102 34.49 5.51 5.25
CA THR A 1102 34.31 6.89 5.75
C THR A 1102 34.72 7.94 4.71
N SER A 1103 35.85 7.73 4.03
CA SER A 1103 36.30 8.53 2.89
C SER A 1103 36.12 7.76 1.59
N SER A 1104 36.14 8.49 0.47
CA SER A 1104 35.92 7.96 -0.88
C SER A 1104 37.23 7.58 -1.57
N TYR A 1105 37.23 6.50 -2.33
CA TYR A 1105 38.45 5.94 -2.94
C TYR A 1105 38.26 5.61 -4.42
N ARG A 1106 39.24 6.00 -5.24
CA ARG A 1106 39.37 5.58 -6.64
C ARG A 1106 40.32 4.39 -6.71
N ILE A 1107 39.91 3.32 -7.39
CA ILE A 1107 40.70 2.11 -7.62
C ILE A 1107 40.96 2.02 -9.11
N ASP A 1108 42.20 2.26 -9.52
CA ASP A 1108 42.66 2.11 -10.91
C ASP A 1108 43.29 0.71 -11.08
N VAL A 1109 42.85 -0.04 -12.08
CA VAL A 1109 43.17 -1.47 -12.25
C VAL A 1109 43.98 -1.71 -13.51
N PHE A 1110 45.07 -2.48 -13.38
CA PHE A 1110 46.07 -2.74 -14.42
C PHE A 1110 46.44 -4.23 -14.50
N THR A 1111 47.07 -4.63 -15.61
CA THR A 1111 47.71 -5.95 -15.77
C THR A 1111 48.87 -6.13 -14.77
N ALA A 1112 49.27 -7.38 -14.48
CA ALA A 1112 50.35 -7.65 -13.52
C ALA A 1112 51.68 -6.99 -13.89
N ASP A 1113 52.06 -7.09 -15.18
CA ASP A 1113 53.34 -6.62 -15.72
C ASP A 1113 53.27 -5.18 -16.26
N ALA A 1114 52.23 -4.42 -15.88
CA ALA A 1114 51.93 -3.09 -16.42
C ALA A 1114 53.12 -2.12 -16.35
N GLN A 1115 53.57 -1.65 -17.51
CA GLN A 1115 54.74 -0.77 -17.63
C GLN A 1115 54.44 0.68 -17.21
N SER A 1116 53.15 1.06 -17.18
CA SER A 1116 52.67 2.36 -16.70
C SER A 1116 51.42 2.18 -15.84
N LEU A 1117 51.37 2.87 -14.70
CA LEU A 1117 50.20 2.94 -13.82
C LEU A 1117 49.36 4.20 -14.08
N THR A 1118 49.42 4.72 -15.32
CA THR A 1118 48.61 5.87 -15.72
C THR A 1118 47.22 5.39 -16.15
N PRO A 1119 46.12 5.80 -15.49
CA PRO A 1119 44.77 5.41 -15.91
C PRO A 1119 44.35 6.21 -17.16
N ASP A 1120 44.62 5.64 -18.34
CA ASP A 1120 44.28 6.22 -19.64
C ASP A 1120 43.69 5.15 -20.58
N VAL A 1121 42.39 5.28 -20.86
CA VAL A 1121 41.59 4.37 -21.69
C VAL A 1121 42.09 4.26 -23.14
N THR A 1122 42.93 5.19 -23.58
CA THR A 1122 43.38 5.34 -24.98
C THR A 1122 44.87 5.18 -25.18
N ALA A 1123 45.70 5.56 -24.20
CA ALA A 1123 47.15 5.55 -24.30
C ALA A 1123 47.83 4.44 -23.49
N ASN A 1124 47.14 3.81 -22.52
CA ASN A 1124 47.70 2.72 -21.72
C ASN A 1124 47.01 1.38 -22.03
N PRO A 1125 47.63 0.47 -22.79
CA PRO A 1125 47.03 -0.83 -23.11
C PRO A 1125 46.97 -1.78 -21.90
N ASP A 1126 47.74 -1.51 -20.85
CA ASP A 1126 47.74 -2.30 -19.60
C ASP A 1126 46.65 -1.86 -18.62
N PHE A 1127 45.91 -0.78 -18.90
CA PHE A 1127 44.83 -0.28 -18.05
C PHE A 1127 43.51 -1.00 -18.33
N ILE A 1128 42.99 -1.69 -17.30
CA ILE A 1128 41.78 -2.51 -17.38
C ILE A 1128 40.53 -1.67 -17.10
N GLY A 1129 40.60 -0.74 -16.14
CA GLY A 1129 39.51 0.17 -15.83
C GLY A 1129 39.58 0.78 -14.43
N GLN A 1130 38.51 1.48 -14.06
CA GLN A 1130 38.42 2.27 -12.82
C GLN A 1130 37.12 1.97 -12.08
N ILE A 1131 37.20 1.89 -10.75
CA ILE A 1131 36.05 1.84 -9.83
C ILE A 1131 36.21 2.98 -8.82
N THR A 1132 35.14 3.74 -8.56
CA THR A 1132 35.01 4.58 -7.38
C THR A 1132 34.24 3.82 -6.31
N ARG A 1133 34.71 3.92 -5.07
CA ARG A 1133 33.94 3.62 -3.86
C ARG A 1133 33.57 4.95 -3.22
N ILE A 1134 32.29 5.28 -3.27
CA ILE A 1134 31.73 6.45 -2.58
C ILE A 1134 31.88 6.26 -1.06
N GLY A 1135 32.42 7.26 -0.39
CA GLY A 1135 32.49 7.32 1.07
C GLY A 1135 31.17 7.81 1.63
N MET A 1136 30.76 7.27 2.78
CA MET A 1136 29.55 7.68 3.47
C MET A 1136 29.70 9.00 4.24
N GLY A 1137 30.92 9.55 4.35
CA GLY A 1137 31.23 10.76 5.12
C GLY A 1137 31.48 10.47 6.60
N ARG A 1138 31.47 11.52 7.44
CA ARG A 1138 31.59 11.44 8.91
C ARG A 1138 30.29 11.82 9.60
N GLY A 1139 29.98 11.14 10.71
CA GLY A 1139 28.79 11.36 11.52
C GLY A 1139 28.75 12.71 12.23
N ARG A 1140 27.58 13.08 12.76
CA ARG A 1140 27.47 14.22 13.68
C ARG A 1140 28.36 13.96 14.90
N GLN A 1141 29.04 15.00 15.39
CA GLN A 1141 30.06 14.94 16.46
C GLN A 1141 31.37 14.20 16.11
N GLY A 1142 31.49 13.61 14.92
CA GLY A 1142 32.74 13.04 14.39
C GLY A 1142 32.88 11.51 14.52
N ASP A 1143 31.95 10.84 15.18
CA ASP A 1143 31.95 9.39 15.34
C ASP A 1143 31.39 8.66 14.10
N GLY A 1144 32.24 7.80 13.51
CA GLY A 1144 31.88 6.89 12.41
C GLY A 1144 31.34 7.58 11.14
N PRO A 1145 30.73 6.82 10.22
CA PRO A 1145 29.90 7.36 9.15
C PRO A 1145 28.47 7.65 9.64
N PRO A 1146 27.75 8.64 9.07
CA PRO A 1146 26.42 9.08 9.54
C PRO A 1146 25.29 8.05 9.39
N ASN A 1147 25.58 6.86 8.86
CA ASN A 1147 24.59 5.85 8.49
C ASN A 1147 25.11 4.40 8.63
N SER A 1148 26.00 4.14 9.60
CA SER A 1148 26.62 2.81 9.80
C SER A 1148 25.62 1.65 9.84
N GLY A 1149 24.48 1.82 10.53
CA GLY A 1149 23.40 0.83 10.60
C GLY A 1149 22.56 0.64 9.32
N ARG A 1150 22.91 1.30 8.20
CA ARG A 1150 22.31 1.09 6.88
C ARG A 1150 23.33 0.59 5.83
N CYS A 1151 24.55 0.29 6.26
CA CYS A 1151 25.63 -0.17 5.41
C CYS A 1151 25.51 -1.66 5.05
N ARG A 1152 26.08 -2.05 3.90
CA ARG A 1152 25.82 -3.37 3.31
C ARG A 1152 26.74 -4.48 3.82
N GLU A 1153 26.13 -5.50 4.40
CA GLU A 1153 26.70 -6.77 4.89
C GLU A 1153 25.66 -7.87 4.59
N PRO A 1154 25.74 -8.58 3.45
CA PRO A 1154 26.90 -8.85 2.61
C PRO A 1154 27.42 -7.63 1.87
N ALA A 1155 28.67 -7.28 2.08
CA ALA A 1155 29.32 -6.19 1.40
C ALA A 1155 29.36 -6.41 -0.13
N ALA A 1156 29.13 -5.35 -0.90
CA ALA A 1156 28.74 -5.42 -2.31
C ALA A 1156 29.82 -6.05 -3.23
N THR A 1157 29.43 -6.33 -4.47
CA THR A 1157 30.37 -6.68 -5.54
C THR A 1157 30.58 -5.48 -6.47
N ARG A 1158 31.80 -5.30 -6.97
CA ARG A 1158 32.13 -4.39 -8.08
C ARG A 1158 32.94 -5.14 -9.14
N VAL A 1159 32.67 -4.88 -10.43
CA VAL A 1159 33.12 -5.72 -11.57
C VAL A 1159 33.62 -4.87 -12.74
N LEU A 1160 34.79 -5.21 -13.27
CA LEU A 1160 35.30 -4.68 -14.54
C LEU A 1160 35.39 -5.81 -15.59
N ALA A 1161 34.79 -5.59 -16.76
CA ALA A 1161 34.99 -6.47 -17.91
C ALA A 1161 36.42 -6.31 -18.44
N ALA A 1162 37.19 -7.41 -18.46
CA ALA A 1162 38.62 -7.39 -18.79
C ALA A 1162 38.94 -8.00 -20.17
N GLY A 1163 37.92 -8.20 -21.02
CA GLY A 1163 38.07 -8.83 -22.35
C GLY A 1163 39.12 -8.20 -23.26
N ARG A 1164 39.39 -6.90 -23.12
CA ARG A 1164 40.45 -6.19 -23.86
C ARG A 1164 41.87 -6.69 -23.56
N VAL A 1165 42.11 -7.23 -22.35
CA VAL A 1165 43.41 -7.78 -21.89
C VAL A 1165 43.40 -9.32 -21.77
N LYS A 1166 42.44 -9.98 -22.42
CA LYS A 1166 42.20 -11.43 -22.32
C LYS A 1166 43.45 -12.29 -22.52
N GLU A 1167 44.24 -12.01 -23.55
CA GLU A 1167 45.46 -12.79 -23.85
C GLU A 1167 46.58 -12.63 -22.82
N GLN A 1168 46.56 -11.54 -22.03
CA GLN A 1168 47.48 -11.34 -20.92
C GLN A 1168 46.97 -12.10 -19.68
N LEU A 1169 45.68 -11.99 -19.36
CA LEU A 1169 45.06 -12.67 -18.21
C LEU A 1169 45.04 -14.21 -18.31
N VAL A 1170 45.16 -14.79 -19.51
CA VAL A 1170 45.39 -16.23 -19.69
C VAL A 1170 46.80 -16.66 -19.25
N LYS A 1171 47.79 -15.76 -19.35
CA LYS A 1171 49.20 -16.05 -19.05
C LYS A 1171 49.54 -15.75 -17.59
N GLU A 1172 48.97 -14.68 -17.04
CA GLU A 1172 49.12 -14.26 -15.65
C GLU A 1172 47.76 -13.77 -15.14
N SER A 1173 47.22 -14.44 -14.13
CA SER A 1173 45.87 -14.17 -13.60
C SER A 1173 45.84 -13.11 -12.50
N ARG A 1174 47.01 -12.63 -12.06
CA ARG A 1174 47.13 -11.49 -11.14
C ARG A 1174 46.86 -10.17 -11.86
N VAL A 1175 46.34 -9.20 -11.12
CA VAL A 1175 46.20 -7.80 -11.54
C VAL A 1175 46.86 -6.88 -10.52
N LYS A 1176 47.26 -5.69 -10.96
CA LYS A 1176 47.84 -4.65 -10.14
C LYS A 1176 46.82 -3.52 -9.96
N ILE A 1177 46.78 -2.92 -8.78
CA ILE A 1177 45.88 -1.79 -8.51
C ILE A 1177 46.65 -0.61 -7.92
N VAL A 1178 46.12 0.59 -8.16
CA VAL A 1178 46.48 1.82 -7.46
C VAL A 1178 45.22 2.32 -6.77
N VAL A 1179 45.30 2.57 -5.46
CA VAL A 1179 44.18 3.10 -4.67
C VAL A 1179 44.48 4.56 -4.34
N THR A 1180 43.63 5.49 -4.75
CA THR A 1180 43.77 6.93 -4.48
C THR A 1180 42.61 7.40 -3.62
N ASN A 1181 42.89 8.14 -2.55
CA ASN A 1181 41.84 8.83 -1.78
C ASN A 1181 41.35 10.04 -2.60
N VAL A 1182 40.03 10.16 -2.82
CA VAL A 1182 39.43 11.19 -3.67
C VAL A 1182 39.40 12.58 -2.99
N GLU A 1183 39.46 12.61 -1.66
CA GLU A 1183 39.47 13.84 -0.84
C GLU A 1183 40.85 14.52 -0.85
N THR A 1184 41.94 13.75 -0.91
CA THR A 1184 43.33 14.26 -0.79
C THR A 1184 44.16 14.11 -2.06
N GLU A 1185 43.64 13.44 -3.08
CA GLU A 1185 44.34 12.95 -4.29
C GLU A 1185 45.60 12.08 -4.01
N GLN A 1186 45.81 11.62 -2.78
CA GLN A 1186 46.99 10.81 -2.39
C GLN A 1186 46.79 9.31 -2.63
N GLU A 1187 47.86 8.62 -3.04
CA GLU A 1187 47.90 7.16 -3.14
C GLU A 1187 47.96 6.52 -1.74
N VAL A 1188 47.09 5.53 -1.51
CA VAL A 1188 46.96 4.79 -0.25
C VAL A 1188 47.93 3.61 -0.27
N ALA A 1189 48.69 3.41 0.81
CA ALA A 1189 49.66 2.33 0.90
C ALA A 1189 48.99 0.95 0.86
N LYS A 1190 49.67 -0.05 0.29
CA LYS A 1190 49.13 -1.43 0.21
C LYS A 1190 48.89 -2.02 1.60
N GLU A 1191 49.76 -1.70 2.54
CA GLU A 1191 49.71 -2.12 3.94
C GLU A 1191 48.55 -1.48 4.71
N GLU A 1192 47.88 -0.49 4.10
CA GLU A 1192 46.69 0.20 4.60
C GLU A 1192 45.44 -0.30 3.88
N TYR A 1193 45.34 -0.19 2.54
CA TYR A 1193 44.14 -0.63 1.82
C TYR A 1193 43.89 -2.14 1.89
N ALA A 1194 44.93 -2.97 2.04
CA ALA A 1194 44.74 -4.42 2.18
C ALA A 1194 44.14 -4.84 3.54
N LYS A 1195 44.00 -3.92 4.50
CA LYS A 1195 43.25 -4.12 5.76
C LYS A 1195 41.78 -3.72 5.63
N MET A 1196 41.40 -3.07 4.53
CA MET A 1196 40.04 -2.60 4.28
C MET A 1196 39.27 -3.64 3.43
N PRO A 1197 38.03 -4.01 3.79
CA PRO A 1197 37.24 -4.95 3.00
C PRO A 1197 36.90 -4.37 1.63
N GLY A 1198 36.93 -5.19 0.58
CA GLY A 1198 36.54 -4.81 -0.78
C GLY A 1198 37.63 -4.17 -1.66
N PHE A 1199 38.88 -4.10 -1.21
CA PHE A 1199 40.00 -3.59 -2.02
C PHE A 1199 40.84 -4.68 -2.71
N THR A 1200 40.57 -5.96 -2.45
CA THR A 1200 41.32 -7.08 -3.06
C THR A 1200 40.62 -7.61 -4.32
N PRO A 1201 41.23 -7.48 -5.52
CA PRO A 1201 40.66 -8.00 -6.75
C PRO A 1201 40.88 -9.52 -6.90
N LYS A 1202 39.91 -10.18 -7.53
CA LYS A 1202 39.95 -11.58 -7.99
C LYS A 1202 39.67 -11.59 -9.51
N VAL A 1203 40.40 -12.37 -10.31
CA VAL A 1203 40.09 -12.54 -11.75
C VAL A 1203 39.21 -13.77 -11.95
N VAL A 1204 38.07 -13.59 -12.62
CA VAL A 1204 37.04 -14.61 -12.81
C VAL A 1204 36.74 -14.79 -14.30
N TRP A 1205 36.55 -16.04 -14.73
CA TRP A 1205 36.31 -16.41 -16.14
C TRP A 1205 34.88 -16.94 -16.34
N LEU A 1206 34.01 -16.09 -16.87
CA LEU A 1206 32.57 -16.35 -17.01
C LEU A 1206 32.19 -16.63 -18.46
N ALA A 1207 31.14 -17.42 -18.65
CA ALA A 1207 30.45 -17.52 -19.92
C ALA A 1207 29.64 -16.24 -20.19
N THR A 1208 29.60 -15.81 -21.45
CA THR A 1208 28.84 -14.64 -21.94
C THR A 1208 27.99 -15.05 -23.13
#